data_AF-A0A1E7F532-F1
#
_entry.id   AF-A0A1E7F532-F1
#
_cell.length_a   1.000
_cell.length_b   1.000
_cell.length_c   1.000
_cell.angle_alpha   90.00
_cell.angle_beta   90.00
_cell.angle_gamma   90.00
#
_symmetry.space_group_name_H-M   'P 1'
#
loop_
_entity.id
_entity.type
_entity.pdbx_description
1 polymer ?
#
loop_
_entity_poly.entity_id
_entity_poly.type
_entity_poly.pdbx_seq_one_letter_code
_entity_poly.pdbx_strand_id
1 'polypeptide(L)'
;MGGRLNGRIEDPVIRITEKDADKKEFILASWDTSFYSSKEDPWTIPCNDGAIIMEFIENKNKNVASLILFNHPTRGVKGRRWDGTEFCWKHCPKHYGAIHFHDDDVYDFKWISNMEWRVPTGIPSGIYIMRFVTTNDDDDDDDCPAQQHEEALPLFICAPKKKKGDDDFDSSSSDIQQPPVKLMKTNGESKPSTTTCSEIKKNKLVVLIPTFTYVMYGNHNRPDFEIDPWLARNRNSPGSYPYNPALFPAYGHSSYDFHSDQTGINFASHLRPLFNLRPGYITFSRFGGPGGGSKDDNDDNSNNNNNTTTQENSNSTVSSTSFCSGLRHFPADSHIICWLHHFGFEFDVITDHELHREGPAALSQYSTLLTSTHPEYHTLQSLDTLQKFRDVQGGNLVYLGGNGFYWKIGASSSITPTPTSSSSSSSSNIPQEEEFNNNNNNDDCKLLEIRRCEGGVRTYATEPGEYYNFLDGGMYGGLLRNSDRSPSKLVGISFAAQGSFIGKPYQRTCYDRPDITDWVFKGISDKETKVLGNFGFSGDGAAGYELDAIVPTDEFFRDGNIVILAQAHVKADKRYALVPEEVLTPWTNLAGTTNEEAKRADMIYFRVPKSGAQIFSVGSITFCGCLPYNNFENNISHLMKNVVDHFLEAGNESKQS
;
A
#
# COMPACT_ATOMS: atom_id res chain seq x y z
N MET A 1 -28.56 22.25 -17.03
CA MET A 1 -28.14 21.74 -15.71
C MET A 1 -27.74 20.29 -15.92
N GLY A 2 -26.48 19.93 -15.68
CA GLY A 2 -26.05 18.53 -15.61
C GLY A 2 -25.87 18.18 -14.13
N GLY A 3 -26.76 17.37 -13.58
CA GLY A 3 -26.59 16.83 -12.23
C GLY A 3 -25.80 15.53 -12.31
N ARG A 4 -24.82 15.35 -11.43
CA ARG A 4 -24.29 14.02 -11.10
C ARG A 4 -25.29 13.33 -10.16
N LEU A 5 -25.22 12.00 -10.07
CA LEU A 5 -26.10 11.19 -9.23
C LEU A 5 -25.29 10.49 -8.14
N ASN A 6 -25.74 10.65 -6.90
CA ASN A 6 -25.42 9.73 -5.82
C ASN A 6 -26.58 8.72 -5.68
N GLY A 7 -26.28 7.43 -5.69
CA GLY A 7 -27.25 6.36 -5.44
C GLY A 7 -27.30 5.26 -6.51
N ARG A 8 -28.30 4.38 -6.38
CA ARG A 8 -28.37 3.10 -7.10
C ARG A 8 -29.31 3.14 -8.30
N ILE A 9 -28.85 2.60 -9.43
CA ILE A 9 -29.69 2.27 -10.60
C ILE A 9 -29.67 0.76 -10.82
N GLU A 10 -30.82 0.18 -11.16
CA GLU A 10 -31.02 -1.23 -11.51
C GLU A 10 -32.06 -1.34 -12.64
N ASP A 11 -31.86 -2.26 -13.59
CA ASP A 11 -32.73 -2.59 -14.71
C ASP A 11 -33.41 -1.36 -15.40
N PRO A 12 -32.67 -0.35 -15.88
CA PRO A 12 -33.28 0.83 -16.49
C PRO A 12 -34.05 0.48 -17.78
N VAL A 13 -35.20 1.14 -17.99
CA VAL A 13 -36.11 0.91 -19.11
C VAL A 13 -36.62 2.23 -19.69
N ILE A 14 -36.51 2.41 -21.00
CA ILE A 14 -37.14 3.52 -21.73
C ILE A 14 -38.46 3.03 -22.34
N ARG A 15 -39.54 3.76 -22.08
CA ARG A 15 -40.89 3.47 -22.59
C ARG A 15 -41.45 4.65 -23.38
N ILE A 16 -42.23 4.36 -24.41
CA ILE A 16 -43.17 5.31 -25.03
C ILE A 16 -44.59 4.85 -24.71
N THR A 17 -45.46 5.81 -24.39
CA THR A 17 -46.91 5.60 -24.26
C THR A 17 -47.61 6.42 -25.34
N GLU A 18 -48.52 5.81 -26.09
CA GLU A 18 -49.38 6.55 -27.03
C GLU A 18 -50.35 7.49 -26.27
N LYS A 19 -50.67 8.64 -26.87
CA LYS A 19 -51.54 9.65 -26.24
C LYS A 19 -53.04 9.33 -26.31
N ASP A 20 -53.44 8.37 -27.13
CA ASP A 20 -54.85 8.00 -27.34
C ASP A 20 -55.42 7.14 -26.20
N ALA A 21 -56.75 7.03 -26.18
CA ALA A 21 -57.52 6.49 -25.07
C ALA A 21 -57.12 5.08 -24.58
N ASP A 22 -56.58 4.25 -25.48
CA ASP A 22 -56.14 2.87 -25.18
C ASP A 22 -54.81 2.78 -24.42
N LYS A 23 -54.02 3.86 -24.32
CA LYS A 23 -52.73 3.94 -23.61
C LYS A 23 -51.77 2.75 -23.82
N LYS A 24 -51.46 2.39 -25.06
CA LYS A 24 -50.47 1.34 -25.34
C LYS A 24 -49.08 1.81 -24.93
N GLU A 25 -48.38 0.98 -24.14
CA GLU A 25 -46.97 1.14 -23.82
C GLU A 25 -46.09 0.27 -24.72
N PHE A 26 -44.98 0.84 -25.18
CA PHE A 26 -43.93 0.17 -25.92
C PHE A 26 -42.59 0.37 -25.21
N ILE A 27 -41.83 -0.70 -25.01
CA ILE A 27 -40.46 -0.62 -24.50
C ILE A 27 -39.53 -0.33 -25.68
N LEU A 28 -38.82 0.80 -25.65
CA LEU A 28 -37.79 1.14 -26.64
C LEU A 28 -36.45 0.46 -26.34
N ALA A 29 -36.05 0.51 -25.07
CA ALA A 29 -34.79 0.01 -24.58
C ALA A 29 -34.97 -0.54 -23.17
N SER A 30 -34.29 -1.64 -22.86
CA SER A 30 -34.27 -2.23 -21.53
C SER A 30 -32.97 -2.95 -21.31
N TRP A 31 -32.26 -2.55 -20.27
CA TRP A 31 -30.98 -3.11 -19.88
C TRP A 31 -31.16 -4.02 -18.67
N ASP A 32 -30.40 -5.10 -18.60
CA ASP A 32 -30.36 -6.00 -17.45
C ASP A 32 -29.01 -5.81 -16.79
N THR A 33 -29.03 -5.17 -15.62
CA THR A 33 -27.82 -4.78 -14.90
C THR A 33 -27.31 -5.90 -14.00
N SER A 34 -27.99 -7.06 -13.98
CA SER A 34 -27.52 -8.27 -13.30
C SER A 34 -26.53 -9.06 -14.15
N PHE A 35 -25.45 -9.53 -13.52
CA PHE A 35 -24.30 -10.16 -14.18
C PHE A 35 -24.63 -11.55 -14.75
N TYR A 36 -25.25 -11.59 -15.92
CA TYR A 36 -25.35 -12.79 -16.73
C TYR A 36 -24.07 -12.97 -17.54
N SER A 37 -23.16 -13.83 -17.07
CA SER A 37 -22.16 -14.40 -17.97
C SER A 37 -22.88 -15.19 -19.07
N SER A 38 -22.26 -15.27 -20.25
CA SER A 38 -22.67 -16.21 -21.29
C SER A 38 -22.70 -17.64 -20.73
N LYS A 39 -23.50 -18.51 -21.35
CA LYS A 39 -23.71 -19.91 -20.89
C LYS A 39 -22.46 -20.81 -20.93
N GLU A 40 -21.34 -20.28 -21.40
CA GLU A 40 -20.05 -20.96 -21.50
C GLU A 40 -19.13 -20.34 -20.43
N ASP A 41 -18.87 -21.16 -19.41
CA ASP A 41 -18.12 -20.92 -18.16
C ASP A 41 -18.62 -19.78 -17.22
N PRO A 42 -19.19 -20.10 -16.03
CA PRO A 42 -19.49 -19.10 -14.98
C PRO A 42 -18.27 -18.70 -14.13
N TRP A 43 -17.09 -19.30 -14.34
CA TRP A 43 -15.89 -19.00 -13.58
C TRP A 43 -15.06 -17.87 -14.20
N THR A 44 -15.03 -17.76 -15.54
CA THR A 44 -14.39 -16.64 -16.26
C THR A 44 -15.32 -15.45 -16.47
N ILE A 45 -15.10 -14.37 -15.71
CA ILE A 45 -15.23 -13.03 -16.29
C ILE A 45 -14.08 -12.89 -17.31
N PRO A 46 -14.29 -12.37 -18.54
CA PRO A 46 -13.21 -12.18 -19.50
C PRO A 46 -12.17 -11.14 -19.03
N CYS A 47 -11.16 -11.61 -18.29
CA CYS A 47 -9.98 -10.83 -17.92
C CYS A 47 -8.87 -11.04 -18.95
N ASN A 48 -8.94 -10.31 -20.07
CA ASN A 48 -7.83 -10.17 -21.01
C ASN A 48 -7.85 -8.78 -21.65
N ASP A 49 -6.64 -8.32 -21.96
CA ASP A 49 -6.27 -7.23 -22.86
C ASP A 49 -6.90 -5.85 -22.70
N GLY A 50 -5.98 -4.89 -22.59
CA GLY A 50 -5.93 -3.87 -23.64
C GLY A 50 -6.51 -2.55 -23.21
N ALA A 51 -5.62 -1.64 -22.84
CA ALA A 51 -5.95 -0.46 -22.08
C ALA A 51 -6.65 -0.86 -20.77
N ILE A 52 -7.96 -1.08 -20.81
CA ILE A 52 -8.87 -0.89 -19.68
C ILE A 52 -10.27 -1.55 -20.02
N ILE A 53 -11.17 -1.95 -19.09
CA ILE A 53 -12.57 -2.47 -19.33
C ILE A 53 -13.71 -1.82 -18.45
N MET A 54 -14.52 -0.90 -19.02
CA MET A 54 -15.94 -0.60 -18.67
C MET A 54 -16.84 -1.82 -18.92
N GLU A 55 -18.06 -1.85 -18.37
CA GLU A 55 -19.07 -2.85 -18.75
C GLU A 55 -20.08 -2.32 -19.79
N PHE A 56 -20.19 -3.03 -20.92
CA PHE A 56 -21.29 -2.87 -21.88
C PHE A 56 -22.51 -3.65 -21.42
N ILE A 57 -23.58 -2.95 -21.06
CA ILE A 57 -24.86 -3.60 -20.71
C ILE A 57 -25.68 -3.72 -21.99
N GLU A 58 -25.84 -4.94 -22.54
CA GLU A 58 -26.56 -5.15 -23.80
C GLU A 58 -28.03 -4.71 -23.66
N ASN A 59 -28.51 -3.91 -24.60
CA ASN A 59 -29.93 -3.61 -24.70
C ASN A 59 -30.65 -4.84 -25.28
N LYS A 60 -31.59 -5.42 -24.51
CA LYS A 60 -32.37 -6.59 -24.94
C LYS A 60 -33.21 -6.33 -26.21
N ASN A 61 -33.45 -5.07 -26.56
CA ASN A 61 -34.05 -4.66 -27.82
C ASN A 61 -32.97 -4.01 -28.70
N LYS A 62 -32.46 -4.72 -29.73
CA LYS A 62 -31.25 -4.36 -30.51
C LYS A 62 -31.33 -3.08 -31.38
N ASN A 63 -32.27 -2.19 -31.10
CA ASN A 63 -32.57 -0.96 -31.84
C ASN A 63 -32.07 0.34 -31.16
N VAL A 64 -31.53 0.26 -29.94
CA VAL A 64 -30.91 1.39 -29.22
C VAL A 64 -29.62 0.90 -28.55
N ALA A 65 -28.61 1.76 -28.44
CA ALA A 65 -27.27 1.41 -27.96
C ALA A 65 -27.22 0.77 -26.55
N SER A 66 -26.16 0.01 -26.29
CA SER A 66 -25.79 -0.49 -24.95
C SER A 66 -25.39 0.66 -24.02
N LEU A 67 -25.54 0.47 -22.70
CA LEU A 67 -24.95 1.38 -21.71
C LEU A 67 -23.43 1.16 -21.60
N ILE A 68 -22.71 2.18 -21.12
CA ILE A 68 -21.29 2.10 -20.79
C ILE A 68 -20.99 2.92 -19.52
N LEU A 69 -20.17 2.38 -18.62
CA LEU A 69 -19.99 2.86 -17.23
C LEU A 69 -18.66 3.59 -17.01
N PHE A 70 -18.68 4.92 -17.09
CA PHE A 70 -17.52 5.77 -16.82
C PHE A 70 -17.19 5.80 -15.32
N ASN A 71 -15.89 5.84 -14.99
CA ASN A 71 -15.32 5.99 -13.64
C ASN A 71 -15.71 4.92 -12.59
N HIS A 72 -16.00 3.68 -12.98
CA HIS A 72 -16.21 2.55 -12.05
C HIS A 72 -17.24 2.77 -10.92
N PRO A 73 -18.51 3.09 -11.25
CA PRO A 73 -19.60 3.01 -10.28
C PRO A 73 -19.71 1.57 -9.73
N THR A 74 -19.82 1.43 -8.41
CA THR A 74 -19.62 0.16 -7.70
C THR A 74 -20.61 -0.92 -8.16
N ARG A 75 -20.04 -2.06 -8.59
CA ARG A 75 -20.73 -3.28 -9.03
C ARG A 75 -20.77 -4.32 -7.91
N GLY A 76 -21.63 -5.34 -8.03
CA GLY A 76 -21.81 -6.36 -6.99
C GLY A 76 -22.41 -5.77 -5.70
N VAL A 77 -23.41 -4.90 -5.85
CA VAL A 77 -24.14 -4.24 -4.75
C VAL A 77 -25.63 -4.61 -4.78
N LYS A 78 -26.31 -4.59 -3.63
CA LYS A 78 -27.70 -5.04 -3.47
C LYS A 78 -28.66 -4.24 -4.35
N GLY A 79 -29.39 -4.96 -5.20
CA GLY A 79 -30.57 -4.48 -5.92
C GLY A 79 -31.86 -4.70 -5.12
N ARG A 80 -32.97 -4.20 -5.67
CA ARG A 80 -34.35 -4.26 -5.09
C ARG A 80 -34.89 -5.68 -4.86
N ARG A 81 -34.19 -6.69 -5.37
CA ARG A 81 -34.51 -8.12 -5.26
C ARG A 81 -33.72 -8.83 -4.16
N TRP A 82 -32.77 -8.16 -3.50
CA TRP A 82 -31.99 -8.77 -2.42
C TRP A 82 -32.86 -8.96 -1.17
N ASP A 83 -32.93 -10.19 -0.68
CA ASP A 83 -33.74 -10.63 0.46
C ASP A 83 -32.90 -11.20 1.62
N GLY A 84 -31.57 -11.21 1.49
CA GLY A 84 -30.64 -11.78 2.47
C GLY A 84 -30.45 -13.30 2.40
N THR A 85 -31.03 -14.01 1.41
CA THR A 85 -30.84 -15.47 1.26
C THR A 85 -29.50 -15.88 0.66
N GLU A 86 -28.80 -14.96 0.00
CA GLU A 86 -27.46 -15.17 -0.58
C GLU A 86 -26.66 -13.86 -0.47
N PHE A 87 -25.36 -14.00 -0.14
CA PHE A 87 -24.40 -12.94 0.12
C PHE A 87 -23.33 -12.82 -0.98
N CYS A 88 -23.13 -13.87 -1.78
CA CYS A 88 -22.22 -13.88 -2.92
C CYS A 88 -22.94 -13.43 -4.19
N TRP A 89 -22.53 -12.30 -4.76
CA TRP A 89 -23.16 -11.74 -5.97
C TRP A 89 -23.07 -12.67 -7.20
N LYS A 90 -22.08 -13.58 -7.25
CA LYS A 90 -21.97 -14.62 -8.30
C LYS A 90 -22.99 -15.74 -8.18
N HIS A 91 -23.44 -16.07 -6.97
CA HIS A 91 -24.37 -17.19 -6.75
C HIS A 91 -25.82 -16.80 -7.08
N CYS A 92 -26.22 -15.55 -6.77
CA CYS A 92 -27.51 -15.00 -7.18
C CYS A 92 -27.39 -13.60 -7.81
N PRO A 93 -26.90 -13.47 -9.07
CA PRO A 93 -26.71 -12.17 -9.73
C PRO A 93 -27.97 -11.29 -9.77
N LYS A 94 -29.16 -11.90 -9.79
CA LYS A 94 -30.45 -11.20 -9.73
C LYS A 94 -30.65 -10.35 -8.48
N HIS A 95 -30.04 -10.71 -7.35
CA HIS A 95 -30.10 -9.92 -6.13
C HIS A 95 -29.12 -8.73 -6.16
N TYR A 96 -28.21 -8.70 -7.14
CA TYR A 96 -27.08 -7.78 -7.23
C TYR A 96 -27.08 -6.97 -8.54
N GLY A 97 -28.26 -6.76 -9.13
CA GLY A 97 -28.42 -5.95 -10.34
C GLY A 97 -28.22 -4.45 -10.11
N ALA A 98 -27.97 -3.96 -8.90
CA ALA A 98 -27.72 -2.54 -8.71
C ALA A 98 -26.29 -2.14 -9.10
N ILE A 99 -26.17 -0.88 -9.49
CA ILE A 99 -24.93 -0.17 -9.78
C ILE A 99 -24.94 1.09 -8.93
N HIS A 100 -23.92 1.31 -8.10
CA HIS A 100 -23.83 2.50 -7.23
C HIS A 100 -23.00 3.60 -7.89
N PHE A 101 -23.61 4.74 -8.15
CA PHE A 101 -22.94 5.91 -8.70
C PHE A 101 -22.69 6.91 -7.58
N HIS A 102 -21.51 7.54 -7.59
CA HIS A 102 -21.18 8.66 -6.72
C HIS A 102 -20.71 9.84 -7.60
N ASP A 103 -20.89 11.07 -7.14
CA ASP A 103 -20.53 12.26 -7.89
C ASP A 103 -19.03 12.61 -7.85
N ASP A 104 -18.25 11.90 -7.04
CA ASP A 104 -16.82 12.06 -6.79
C ASP A 104 -15.95 10.87 -7.25
N ASP A 105 -16.55 9.85 -7.87
CA ASP A 105 -15.83 8.74 -8.52
C ASP A 105 -14.81 9.25 -9.55
N VAL A 106 -13.51 9.17 -9.24
CA VAL A 106 -12.41 9.53 -10.16
C VAL A 106 -11.16 8.67 -9.95
N TYR A 107 -10.94 7.76 -10.90
CA TYR A 107 -9.84 6.78 -10.86
C TYR A 107 -8.88 6.88 -12.06
N ASP A 108 -9.25 7.60 -13.12
CA ASP A 108 -8.36 7.95 -14.24
C ASP A 108 -8.72 9.37 -14.70
N PHE A 109 -7.71 10.24 -14.76
CA PHE A 109 -7.87 11.63 -15.18
C PHE A 109 -7.95 11.80 -16.71
N LYS A 110 -7.59 10.77 -17.49
CA LYS A 110 -7.58 10.79 -18.97
C LYS A 110 -6.84 11.98 -19.57
N TRP A 111 -5.82 12.46 -18.85
CA TRP A 111 -4.92 13.50 -19.35
C TRP A 111 -4.07 12.96 -20.50
N ILE A 112 -3.84 13.81 -21.50
CA ILE A 112 -2.99 13.48 -22.65
C ILE A 112 -1.54 13.47 -22.17
N SER A 113 -0.81 12.37 -22.42
CA SER A 113 0.60 12.25 -22.06
C SER A 113 1.45 13.34 -22.74
N ASN A 114 1.93 14.31 -21.96
CA ASN A 114 2.80 15.38 -22.48
C ASN A 114 4.21 14.87 -22.87
N MET A 115 4.65 13.76 -22.29
CA MET A 115 5.93 13.13 -22.58
C MET A 115 5.87 11.62 -22.29
N GLU A 116 6.64 10.84 -23.04
CA GLU A 116 6.99 9.46 -22.71
C GLU A 116 8.49 9.35 -22.48
N TRP A 117 8.90 8.50 -21.52
CA TRP A 117 10.31 8.22 -21.26
C TRP A 117 10.55 6.71 -21.21
N ARG A 118 11.39 6.21 -22.12
CA ARG A 118 11.84 4.82 -22.13
C ARG A 118 13.09 4.70 -21.26
N VAL A 119 13.05 3.83 -20.24
CA VAL A 119 14.19 3.57 -19.35
C VAL A 119 15.42 3.14 -20.17
N PRO A 120 16.53 3.90 -20.15
CA PRO A 120 17.74 3.54 -20.87
C PRO A 120 18.40 2.27 -20.31
N THR A 121 19.01 1.49 -21.20
CA THR A 121 19.78 0.30 -20.84
C THR A 121 20.93 0.64 -19.90
N GLY A 122 21.03 -0.06 -18.77
CA GLY A 122 22.12 0.13 -17.79
C GLY A 122 21.87 1.19 -16.72
N ILE A 123 20.68 1.80 -16.66
CA ILE A 123 20.25 2.49 -15.45
C ILE A 123 20.06 1.45 -14.32
N PRO A 124 20.63 1.67 -13.11
CA PRO A 124 20.42 0.79 -11.97
C PRO A 124 18.96 0.72 -11.53
N SER A 125 18.55 -0.44 -11.01
CA SER A 125 17.29 -0.56 -10.28
C SER A 125 17.28 0.38 -9.08
N GLY A 126 16.14 1.00 -8.77
CA GLY A 126 16.03 1.95 -7.66
C GLY A 126 14.82 2.87 -7.71
N ILE A 127 14.79 3.80 -6.75
CA ILE A 127 13.80 4.88 -6.67
C ILE A 127 14.39 6.13 -7.33
N TYR A 128 13.68 6.68 -8.30
CA TYR A 128 14.03 7.90 -9.03
C TYR A 128 12.95 8.95 -8.83
N ILE A 129 13.30 10.23 -8.96
CA ILE A 129 12.34 11.35 -8.89
C ILE A 129 12.33 12.08 -10.23
N MET A 130 11.17 12.13 -10.88
CA MET A 130 10.93 13.01 -12.02
C MET A 130 10.51 14.39 -11.49
N ARG A 131 11.42 15.37 -11.65
CA ARG A 131 11.22 16.74 -11.20
C ARG A 131 10.74 17.62 -12.36
N PHE A 132 9.64 18.32 -12.14
CA PHE A 132 9.12 19.36 -13.01
C PHE A 132 9.35 20.72 -12.35
N VAL A 133 9.70 21.72 -13.14
CA VAL A 133 9.78 23.12 -12.71
C VAL A 133 9.05 23.95 -13.74
N THR A 134 8.06 24.74 -13.32
CA THR A 134 7.37 25.70 -14.18
C THR A 134 7.77 27.12 -13.77
N THR A 135 8.09 27.95 -14.76
CA THR A 135 8.08 29.41 -14.61
C THR A 135 6.71 29.92 -15.03
N ASN A 136 6.11 30.78 -14.20
CA ASN A 136 4.98 31.58 -14.64
C ASN A 136 5.56 32.76 -15.43
N ASP A 137 5.46 32.70 -16.75
CA ASP A 137 5.89 33.79 -17.64
C ASP A 137 4.72 34.77 -17.93
N ASP A 138 3.52 34.49 -17.39
CA ASP A 138 2.27 35.24 -17.61
C ASP A 138 1.95 36.30 -16.51
N ASP A 139 2.80 36.44 -15.49
CA ASP A 139 2.64 37.45 -14.43
C ASP A 139 3.13 38.83 -14.92
N ASP A 140 2.31 39.53 -15.72
CA ASP A 140 2.54 40.91 -16.25
C ASP A 140 2.62 42.01 -15.14
N ASP A 141 2.53 41.65 -13.85
CA ASP A 141 2.66 42.55 -12.70
C ASP A 141 4.12 42.62 -12.20
N ASP A 142 4.88 43.63 -12.69
CA ASP A 142 6.31 43.93 -12.40
C ASP A 142 6.74 43.88 -10.91
N ASP A 143 5.81 43.98 -9.95
CA ASP A 143 6.07 43.97 -8.50
C ASP A 143 6.07 42.56 -7.85
N CYS A 144 5.74 41.50 -8.59
CA CYS A 144 5.67 40.13 -8.06
C CYS A 144 6.82 39.23 -8.59
N PRO A 145 7.70 38.66 -7.73
CA PRO A 145 8.79 37.82 -8.22
C PRO A 145 8.27 36.46 -8.72
N ALA A 146 8.40 36.22 -10.02
CA ALA A 146 7.92 35.04 -10.75
C ALA A 146 8.01 33.73 -9.94
N GLN A 147 6.84 33.20 -9.57
CA GLN A 147 6.74 32.12 -8.59
C GLN A 147 7.06 30.77 -9.23
N GLN A 148 8.31 30.31 -9.09
CA GLN A 148 8.71 28.98 -9.55
C GLN A 148 8.00 27.89 -8.74
N HIS A 149 7.20 27.06 -9.42
CA HIS A 149 6.59 25.87 -8.85
C HIS A 149 7.44 24.63 -9.20
N GLU A 150 7.79 23.84 -8.18
CA GLU A 150 8.46 22.53 -8.35
C GLU A 150 7.51 21.39 -7.95
N GLU A 151 7.47 20.35 -8.78
CA GLU A 151 6.74 19.11 -8.52
C GLU A 151 7.68 17.90 -8.70
N ALA A 152 7.49 16.84 -7.90
CA ALA A 152 8.46 15.76 -7.72
C ALA A 152 7.76 14.39 -7.66
N LEU A 153 7.52 13.78 -8.82
CA LEU A 153 6.85 12.48 -8.91
C LEU A 153 7.87 11.33 -8.77
N PRO A 154 7.70 10.39 -7.82
CA PRO A 154 8.58 9.23 -7.72
C PRO A 154 8.28 8.19 -8.80
N LEU A 155 9.33 7.53 -9.26
CA LEU A 155 9.33 6.44 -10.23
C LEU A 155 10.13 5.27 -9.67
N PHE A 156 9.62 4.05 -9.84
CA PHE A 156 10.26 2.82 -9.39
C PHE A 156 10.80 2.09 -10.62
N ILE A 157 12.12 2.10 -10.80
CA ILE A 157 12.78 1.37 -11.88
C ILE A 157 13.19 0.03 -11.30
N CYS A 158 12.45 -1.03 -11.64
CA CYS A 158 12.77 -2.38 -11.22
C CYS A 158 13.92 -2.98 -12.04
N ALA A 159 14.46 -4.12 -11.57
CA ALA A 159 15.51 -4.84 -12.28
C ALA A 159 15.04 -5.35 -13.66
N PRO A 160 15.93 -5.45 -14.68
CA PRO A 160 15.57 -5.99 -15.98
C PRO A 160 14.98 -7.41 -15.90
N LYS A 161 13.83 -7.62 -16.56
CA LYS A 161 13.21 -8.94 -16.68
C LYS A 161 14.13 -9.88 -17.47
N LYS A 162 14.40 -11.08 -16.96
CA LYS A 162 14.99 -12.17 -17.75
C LYS A 162 13.98 -12.54 -18.86
N LYS A 163 14.37 -12.54 -20.13
CA LYS A 163 13.45 -12.99 -21.19
C LYS A 163 13.20 -14.49 -21.06
N LYS A 164 11.98 -14.92 -21.40
CA LYS A 164 11.72 -16.32 -21.74
C LYS A 164 12.38 -16.62 -23.09
N GLY A 165 13.55 -17.26 -23.08
CA GLY A 165 14.19 -17.79 -24.30
C GLY A 165 15.63 -17.35 -24.60
N ASP A 166 16.34 -16.69 -23.68
CA ASP A 166 17.76 -16.28 -23.88
C ASP A 166 18.78 -17.46 -23.84
N ASP A 167 18.41 -18.61 -24.41
CA ASP A 167 19.34 -19.70 -24.79
C ASP A 167 19.69 -19.64 -26.30
N ASP A 168 18.86 -19.00 -27.14
CA ASP A 168 19.08 -18.80 -28.58
C ASP A 168 18.60 -17.40 -29.04
N PHE A 169 19.54 -16.46 -29.33
CA PHE A 169 19.67 -15.82 -30.66
C PHE A 169 20.88 -14.85 -30.78
N ASP A 170 21.27 -14.58 -32.03
CA ASP A 170 22.51 -13.91 -32.45
C ASP A 170 22.51 -12.37 -32.33
N SER A 171 23.71 -11.78 -32.21
CA SER A 171 23.95 -10.36 -31.95
C SER A 171 24.12 -9.52 -33.22
N SER A 172 23.03 -9.04 -33.84
CA SER A 172 23.13 -7.97 -34.85
C SER A 172 21.89 -7.08 -34.99
N SER A 173 21.99 -5.83 -34.52
CA SER A 173 21.37 -4.62 -35.11
C SER A 173 21.90 -3.39 -34.36
N SER A 174 22.10 -2.27 -35.07
CA SER A 174 22.85 -1.11 -34.56
C SER A 174 22.11 0.21 -34.77
N ASP A 175 22.48 1.19 -33.93
CA ASP A 175 22.36 2.64 -34.11
C ASP A 175 20.98 3.26 -34.43
N ILE A 176 20.40 3.88 -33.39
CA ILE A 176 19.66 5.15 -33.54
C ILE A 176 20.24 6.14 -32.53
N GLN A 177 20.78 7.27 -33.01
CA GLN A 177 21.31 8.34 -32.16
C GLN A 177 20.16 9.11 -31.48
N GLN A 178 20.35 9.49 -30.22
CA GLN A 178 19.45 10.36 -29.46
C GLN A 178 20.19 11.58 -28.89
N PRO A 179 19.50 12.72 -28.66
CA PRO A 179 20.13 13.97 -28.22
C PRO A 179 20.68 13.89 -26.77
N PRO A 180 21.63 14.77 -26.39
CA PRO A 180 22.39 14.65 -25.15
C PRO A 180 21.58 15.03 -23.90
N VAL A 181 21.09 14.03 -23.17
CA VAL A 181 20.57 14.21 -21.80
C VAL A 181 21.72 14.56 -20.85
N LYS A 182 21.61 15.71 -20.18
CA LYS A 182 22.70 16.28 -19.37
C LYS A 182 22.74 15.70 -17.94
N LEU A 183 23.15 14.43 -17.84
CA LEU A 183 23.33 13.70 -16.58
C LEU A 183 24.32 14.41 -15.64
N MET A 184 23.86 14.85 -14.47
CA MET A 184 24.74 15.16 -13.34
C MET A 184 25.20 13.85 -12.69
N LYS A 185 26.39 13.37 -13.06
CA LYS A 185 27.03 12.22 -12.42
C LYS A 185 27.57 12.59 -11.04
N THR A 186 27.29 11.77 -10.04
CA THR A 186 28.23 11.56 -8.92
C THR A 186 29.35 10.62 -9.39
N ASN A 187 30.58 10.85 -8.94
CA ASN A 187 31.75 10.13 -9.47
C ASN A 187 31.99 8.80 -8.75
N GLY A 188 32.08 7.70 -9.50
CA GLY A 188 32.38 6.37 -8.97
C GLY A 188 32.06 5.24 -9.95
N GLU A 189 32.73 5.19 -11.11
CA GLU A 189 32.44 4.18 -12.13
C GLU A 189 33.11 2.82 -11.85
N SER A 190 32.30 1.77 -11.75
CA SER A 190 32.68 0.38 -12.05
C SER A 190 31.91 -0.09 -13.29
N LYS A 191 32.50 -0.98 -14.09
CA LYS A 191 31.84 -1.50 -15.31
C LYS A 191 30.97 -2.72 -14.99
N PRO A 192 29.75 -2.82 -15.56
CA PRO A 192 28.97 -4.05 -15.45
C PRO A 192 29.65 -5.19 -16.22
N SER A 193 29.68 -6.39 -15.64
CA SER A 193 30.14 -7.60 -16.31
C SER A 193 28.98 -8.37 -16.93
N THR A 194 29.14 -8.77 -18.19
CA THR A 194 28.23 -9.70 -18.86
C THR A 194 28.44 -11.11 -18.31
N THR A 195 27.36 -11.82 -17.95
CA THR A 195 27.41 -13.24 -17.56
C THR A 195 26.22 -13.98 -18.18
N THR A 196 26.48 -15.10 -18.84
CA THR A 196 25.46 -15.98 -19.46
C THR A 196 24.81 -16.92 -18.44
N CYS A 197 23.73 -17.60 -18.85
CA CYS A 197 22.93 -18.48 -18.00
C CYS A 197 23.70 -19.70 -17.46
N SER A 198 23.57 -19.95 -16.15
CA SER A 198 23.54 -21.31 -15.53
C SER A 198 23.54 -21.26 -14.00
N GLU A 199 24.06 -20.20 -13.36
CA GLU A 199 24.06 -20.06 -11.90
C GLU A 199 22.89 -19.24 -11.34
N ILE A 200 22.18 -19.79 -10.36
CA ILE A 200 21.33 -19.01 -9.46
C ILE A 200 22.26 -18.17 -8.59
N LYS A 201 22.28 -16.85 -8.81
CA LYS A 201 23.13 -15.93 -8.04
C LYS A 201 22.62 -15.79 -6.60
N LYS A 202 23.18 -16.64 -5.73
CA LYS A 202 23.17 -16.48 -4.27
C LYS A 202 23.59 -15.05 -3.91
N ASN A 203 23.06 -14.50 -2.81
CA ASN A 203 23.47 -13.23 -2.20
C ASN A 203 22.98 -11.94 -2.91
N LYS A 204 21.85 -11.97 -3.64
CA LYS A 204 21.25 -10.74 -4.22
C LYS A 204 20.05 -10.25 -3.40
N LEU A 205 20.04 -8.95 -3.10
CA LEU A 205 19.07 -8.26 -2.23
C LEU A 205 17.99 -7.55 -3.04
N VAL A 206 16.74 -7.55 -2.58
CA VAL A 206 15.64 -6.75 -3.15
C VAL A 206 14.81 -6.06 -2.07
N VAL A 207 14.33 -4.84 -2.34
CA VAL A 207 13.39 -4.11 -1.49
C VAL A 207 12.01 -4.08 -2.13
N LEU A 208 11.00 -4.57 -1.42
CA LEU A 208 9.59 -4.45 -1.81
C LEU A 208 9.05 -3.06 -1.45
N ILE A 209 8.71 -2.30 -2.47
CA ILE A 209 8.00 -1.03 -2.41
C ILE A 209 6.49 -1.31 -2.38
N PRO A 210 5.74 -0.94 -1.32
CA PRO A 210 4.33 -1.30 -1.13
C PRO A 210 3.41 -0.36 -1.92
N THR A 211 3.60 -0.33 -3.23
CA THR A 211 2.78 0.38 -4.22
C THR A 211 1.26 0.17 -4.06
N PHE A 212 0.79 -1.01 -3.64
CA PHE A 212 -0.64 -1.21 -3.35
C PHE A 212 -1.09 -0.42 -2.11
N THR A 213 -0.28 -0.37 -1.05
CA THR A 213 -0.52 0.52 0.10
C THR A 213 -0.52 1.98 -0.34
N TYR A 214 0.46 2.41 -1.15
CA TYR A 214 0.55 3.81 -1.62
C TYR A 214 -0.71 4.24 -2.39
N VAL A 215 -1.25 3.35 -3.24
CA VAL A 215 -2.48 3.61 -4.00
C VAL A 215 -3.72 3.59 -3.11
N MET A 216 -3.85 2.61 -2.20
CA MET A 216 -5.01 2.49 -1.32
C MET A 216 -5.13 3.60 -0.27
N TYR A 217 -4.00 4.19 0.13
CA TYR A 217 -3.95 5.42 0.93
C TYR A 217 -3.94 6.71 0.09
N GLY A 218 -3.95 6.61 -1.24
CA GLY A 218 -3.74 7.74 -2.14
C GLY A 218 -4.76 8.86 -1.92
N ASN A 219 -4.27 10.06 -1.59
CA ASN A 219 -5.05 11.26 -1.26
C ASN A 219 -5.92 11.18 0.01
N HIS A 220 -5.51 10.39 1.02
CA HIS A 220 -6.22 10.27 2.31
C HIS A 220 -6.46 11.62 3.00
N ASN A 221 -7.72 12.04 3.03
CA ASN A 221 -8.21 13.21 3.73
C ASN A 221 -8.34 12.93 5.24
N ARG A 222 -7.19 12.93 5.93
CA ARG A 222 -7.09 12.47 7.32
C ARG A 222 -8.05 13.21 8.27
N PRO A 223 -8.77 12.52 9.18
CA PRO A 223 -9.66 13.16 10.15
C PRO A 223 -8.92 13.97 11.23
N ASP A 224 -7.60 13.80 11.37
CA ASP A 224 -6.69 14.62 12.19
C ASP A 224 -5.98 15.74 11.39
N PHE A 225 -6.44 16.05 10.17
CA PHE A 225 -5.98 17.23 9.44
C PHE A 225 -6.52 18.52 10.10
N GLU A 226 -5.59 19.36 10.55
CA GLU A 226 -5.88 20.71 11.04
C GLU A 226 -5.06 21.71 10.24
N ILE A 227 -5.73 22.63 9.52
CA ILE A 227 -5.07 23.48 8.53
C ILE A 227 -3.96 24.36 9.13
N ASP A 228 -4.22 25.08 10.23
CA ASP A 228 -3.22 25.98 10.83
C ASP A 228 -2.03 25.24 11.46
N PRO A 229 -2.21 24.15 12.26
CA PRO A 229 -1.10 23.31 12.71
C PRO A 229 -0.30 22.69 11.56
N TRP A 230 -0.96 22.16 10.52
CA TRP A 230 -0.26 21.57 9.37
C TRP A 230 0.53 22.64 8.60
N LEU A 231 -0.05 23.81 8.31
CA LEU A 231 0.66 24.92 7.66
C LEU A 231 1.80 25.47 8.53
N ALA A 232 1.65 25.53 9.85
CA ALA A 232 2.73 25.90 10.76
C ALA A 232 3.87 24.88 10.73
N ARG A 233 3.54 23.59 10.78
CA ARG A 233 4.52 22.49 10.67
C ARG A 233 5.26 22.50 9.32
N ASN A 234 4.53 22.68 8.21
CA ASN A 234 5.11 22.69 6.87
C ASN A 234 6.07 23.88 6.69
N ARG A 235 5.66 25.10 7.09
CA ARG A 235 6.54 26.29 7.08
C ARG A 235 7.80 26.12 7.92
N ASN A 236 7.72 25.37 9.02
CA ASN A 236 8.86 25.06 9.89
C ASN A 236 9.68 23.85 9.44
N SER A 237 9.36 23.23 8.30
CA SER A 237 10.02 22.02 7.77
C SER A 237 10.59 22.28 6.37
N PRO A 238 11.85 22.73 6.23
CA PRO A 238 12.47 23.00 4.94
C PRO A 238 12.45 21.77 4.02
N GLY A 239 12.05 21.94 2.76
CA GLY A 239 11.93 20.85 1.78
C GLY A 239 10.67 19.97 1.95
N SER A 240 9.70 20.38 2.77
CA SER A 240 8.39 19.73 2.83
C SER A 240 7.49 20.07 1.64
N TYR A 241 6.68 19.10 1.20
CA TYR A 241 5.79 19.27 0.05
C TYR A 241 4.61 20.21 0.40
N PRO A 242 4.37 21.31 -0.34
CA PRO A 242 3.49 22.39 0.11
C PRO A 242 1.98 22.10 -0.01
N TYR A 243 1.56 20.97 -0.58
CA TYR A 243 0.16 20.67 -0.87
C TYR A 243 -0.35 19.46 -0.08
N ASN A 244 -1.55 19.59 0.52
CA ASN A 244 -2.23 18.52 1.26
C ASN A 244 -3.52 18.10 0.53
N PRO A 245 -3.80 16.79 0.32
CA PRO A 245 -4.99 16.35 -0.41
C PRO A 245 -6.32 16.82 0.19
N ALA A 246 -6.38 17.08 1.51
CA ALA A 246 -7.55 17.65 2.18
C ALA A 246 -7.99 19.02 1.61
N LEU A 247 -7.06 19.76 1.00
CA LEU A 247 -7.32 21.06 0.36
C LEU A 247 -7.70 20.93 -1.13
N PHE A 248 -7.59 19.72 -1.70
CA PHE A 248 -7.74 19.47 -3.14
C PHE A 248 -8.63 18.24 -3.44
N PRO A 249 -9.87 18.16 -2.90
CA PRO A 249 -10.75 16.98 -3.04
C PRO A 249 -11.10 16.63 -4.50
N ALA A 250 -11.01 17.60 -5.42
CA ALA A 250 -11.19 17.37 -6.86
C ALA A 250 -10.18 16.38 -7.48
N TYR A 251 -9.09 16.03 -6.78
CA TYR A 251 -8.13 14.99 -7.19
C TYR A 251 -8.53 13.57 -6.73
N GLY A 252 -9.75 13.44 -6.20
CA GLY A 252 -10.29 12.19 -5.69
C GLY A 252 -9.69 11.79 -4.34
N HIS A 253 -10.43 10.94 -3.65
CA HIS A 253 -10.17 10.57 -2.26
C HIS A 253 -9.44 9.22 -2.12
N SER A 254 -9.14 8.82 -0.88
CA SER A 254 -8.53 7.53 -0.53
C SER A 254 -9.58 6.46 -0.28
N SER A 255 -9.19 5.19 -0.32
CA SER A 255 -10.04 4.11 0.22
C SER A 255 -10.29 4.24 1.73
N TYR A 256 -9.56 5.11 2.44
CA TYR A 256 -9.82 5.43 3.86
C TYR A 256 -10.96 6.43 4.05
N ASP A 257 -11.31 7.18 3.01
CA ASP A 257 -12.29 8.26 3.07
C ASP A 257 -13.70 7.76 2.69
N PHE A 258 -14.66 8.67 2.65
CA PHE A 258 -16.05 8.42 2.23
C PHE A 258 -16.36 9.18 0.94
N HIS A 259 -17.24 8.61 0.12
CA HIS A 259 -17.94 9.32 -0.95
C HIS A 259 -18.82 10.43 -0.35
N SER A 260 -19.19 11.42 -1.16
CA SER A 260 -20.06 12.53 -0.76
C SER A 260 -21.41 12.09 -0.17
N ASP A 261 -21.91 10.92 -0.57
CA ASP A 261 -23.13 10.29 -0.04
C ASP A 261 -22.97 9.55 1.30
N GLN A 262 -21.77 9.59 1.88
CA GLN A 262 -21.35 8.92 3.12
C GLN A 262 -21.21 7.39 3.03
N THR A 263 -21.17 6.81 1.82
CA THR A 263 -20.70 5.43 1.63
C THR A 263 -19.18 5.35 1.50
N GLY A 264 -18.60 4.18 1.76
CA GLY A 264 -17.16 3.99 1.79
C GLY A 264 -16.53 3.75 0.42
N ILE A 265 -15.35 4.37 0.18
CA ILE A 265 -14.66 4.29 -1.11
C ILE A 265 -13.96 2.95 -1.26
N ASN A 266 -14.50 2.11 -2.16
CA ASN A 266 -14.02 0.75 -2.37
C ASN A 266 -12.88 0.65 -3.41
N PHE A 267 -12.69 1.66 -4.27
CA PHE A 267 -11.67 1.61 -5.33
C PHE A 267 -10.54 2.63 -5.14
N ALA A 268 -9.38 2.33 -5.70
CA ALA A 268 -8.25 3.27 -5.79
C ALA A 268 -7.41 3.03 -7.05
N SER A 269 -6.74 4.09 -7.53
CA SER A 269 -5.85 4.04 -8.70
C SER A 269 -4.66 5.00 -8.57
N HIS A 270 -3.59 4.69 -9.30
CA HIS A 270 -2.42 5.53 -9.54
C HIS A 270 -2.54 6.44 -10.79
N LEU A 271 -3.61 6.33 -11.60
CA LEU A 271 -3.82 7.17 -12.82
C LEU A 271 -4.34 8.59 -12.49
N ARG A 272 -3.84 9.15 -11.39
CA ARG A 272 -4.21 10.45 -10.82
C ARG A 272 -3.08 10.98 -9.92
N PRO A 273 -2.93 12.31 -9.74
CA PRO A 273 -1.92 12.86 -8.83
C PRO A 273 -2.13 12.43 -7.36
N LEU A 274 -1.19 11.66 -6.81
CA LEU A 274 -1.21 11.20 -5.41
C LEU A 274 -0.35 12.13 -4.51
N PHE A 275 -0.98 13.02 -3.76
CA PHE A 275 -0.31 14.10 -3.01
C PHE A 275 0.58 13.56 -1.89
N ASN A 276 0.11 12.53 -1.19
CA ASN A 276 0.84 11.86 -0.11
C ASN A 276 1.92 10.86 -0.60
N LEU A 277 2.15 10.78 -1.91
CA LEU A 277 3.26 10.02 -2.52
C LEU A 277 4.48 10.91 -2.84
N ARG A 278 4.40 12.24 -2.67
CA ARG A 278 5.52 13.14 -2.97
C ARG A 278 6.64 13.07 -1.91
N PRO A 279 7.93 13.25 -2.31
CA PRO A 279 9.02 13.49 -1.37
C PRO A 279 8.71 14.66 -0.43
N GLY A 280 9.06 14.54 0.85
CA GLY A 280 8.81 15.59 1.84
C GLY A 280 7.35 15.79 2.26
N TYR A 281 6.41 14.92 1.84
CA TYR A 281 5.03 14.99 2.33
C TYR A 281 4.92 14.68 3.83
N ILE A 282 4.37 15.62 4.60
CA ILE A 282 4.16 15.50 6.05
C ILE A 282 2.74 15.00 6.32
N THR A 283 2.63 13.80 6.91
CA THR A 283 1.35 13.11 7.09
C THR A 283 0.52 13.64 8.27
N PHE A 284 1.15 14.12 9.35
CA PHE A 284 0.46 14.48 10.59
C PHE A 284 0.60 15.97 10.95
N SER A 285 -0.53 16.61 11.24
CA SER A 285 -0.64 18.03 11.62
C SER A 285 0.18 18.40 12.87
N ARG A 286 0.35 17.46 13.81
CA ARG A 286 1.05 17.64 15.09
C ARG A 286 2.14 16.60 15.31
N PHE A 287 3.12 16.91 16.16
CA PHE A 287 4.06 15.91 16.70
C PHE A 287 3.30 14.85 17.50
N GLY A 288 3.66 13.56 17.35
CA GLY A 288 2.96 12.43 17.97
C GLY A 288 1.70 11.92 17.24
N GLY A 289 1.28 12.54 16.14
CA GLY A 289 0.15 12.07 15.32
C GLY A 289 -1.22 12.27 15.99
N PRO A 290 -2.24 11.42 15.67
CA PRO A 290 -3.54 11.47 16.32
C PRO A 290 -3.38 11.19 17.83
N GLY A 291 -3.81 12.13 18.67
CA GLY A 291 -3.53 12.11 20.11
C GLY A 291 -2.31 12.93 20.54
N GLY A 292 -1.61 13.60 19.63
CA GLY A 292 -0.59 14.63 19.91
C GLY A 292 -1.17 15.95 20.46
N GLY A 293 -2.38 15.93 21.00
CA GLY A 293 -3.04 17.05 21.64
C GLY A 293 -3.15 16.82 23.14
N SER A 294 -2.32 17.53 23.92
CA SER A 294 -2.73 17.90 25.28
C SER A 294 -3.94 18.81 25.14
N LYS A 295 -5.13 18.27 25.38
CA LYS A 295 -6.14 19.02 26.12
C LYS A 295 -5.86 18.77 27.59
N ASP A 296 -6.07 19.79 28.40
CA ASP A 296 -5.58 19.81 29.77
C ASP A 296 -6.51 19.01 30.71
N ASP A 297 -6.43 17.68 30.64
CA ASP A 297 -7.13 16.73 31.53
C ASP A 297 -6.49 16.71 32.94
N ASN A 298 -6.27 17.89 33.54
CA ASN A 298 -5.79 18.08 34.92
C ASN A 298 -6.22 19.45 35.47
N ASP A 299 -7.53 19.71 35.55
CA ASP A 299 -8.05 20.82 36.36
C ASP A 299 -9.29 20.39 37.17
N ASP A 300 -9.06 19.45 38.11
CA ASP A 300 -10.06 19.00 39.07
C ASP A 300 -9.56 19.18 40.53
N ASN A 301 -9.47 20.46 40.91
CA ASN A 301 -10.05 20.97 42.16
C ASN A 301 -9.47 20.52 43.52
N SER A 302 -8.61 21.37 44.13
CA SER A 302 -8.55 21.49 45.60
C SER A 302 -8.11 22.89 46.08
N ASN A 303 -8.62 23.32 47.24
CA ASN A 303 -8.41 24.65 47.82
C ASN A 303 -7.09 24.77 48.62
N ASN A 304 -6.37 25.91 48.51
CA ASN A 304 -6.29 26.93 49.58
C ASN A 304 -5.34 28.12 49.32
N ASN A 305 -5.89 29.33 49.44
CA ASN A 305 -5.40 30.51 50.19
C ASN A 305 -3.90 30.92 50.29
N ASN A 306 -3.71 32.24 50.09
CA ASN A 306 -2.75 33.17 50.75
C ASN A 306 -1.32 33.40 50.18
N ASN A 307 -1.21 34.53 49.46
CA ASN A 307 -0.31 35.68 49.69
C ASN A 307 1.23 35.63 49.57
N THR A 308 1.73 36.77 49.06
CA THR A 308 3.03 37.44 49.33
C THR A 308 4.34 36.85 48.79
N THR A 309 4.65 37.28 47.57
CA THR A 309 5.88 37.99 47.14
C THR A 309 7.29 37.37 47.30
N THR A 310 7.95 37.33 46.11
CA THR A 310 9.36 37.61 45.80
C THR A 310 10.47 36.57 46.02
N GLN A 311 11.00 36.13 44.87
CA GLN A 311 12.39 35.76 44.57
C GLN A 311 13.01 34.56 45.30
N GLU A 312 13.09 33.44 44.58
CA GLU A 312 14.38 32.76 44.40
C GLU A 312 14.48 32.12 43.00
N ASN A 313 15.68 31.74 42.56
CA ASN A 313 15.95 31.40 41.16
C ASN A 313 15.53 29.97 40.78
N SER A 314 14.89 29.81 39.62
CA SER A 314 14.81 28.52 38.93
C SER A 314 15.02 28.67 37.43
N ASN A 315 16.14 28.13 36.93
CA ASN A 315 16.29 27.83 35.51
C ASN A 315 15.44 26.59 35.20
N SER A 316 14.14 26.76 34.96
CA SER A 316 13.31 25.69 34.38
C SER A 316 13.66 25.53 32.90
N THR A 317 14.16 24.34 32.54
CA THR A 317 14.46 23.98 31.15
C THR A 317 13.20 24.06 30.30
N VAL A 318 13.29 24.74 29.15
CA VAL A 318 12.27 24.69 28.10
C VAL A 318 11.97 23.23 27.76
N SER A 319 10.70 22.84 27.80
CA SER A 319 10.26 21.48 27.44
C SER A 319 10.68 21.19 26.00
N SER A 320 11.54 20.20 25.81
CA SER A 320 12.05 19.84 24.48
C SER A 320 10.93 19.23 23.64
N THR A 321 10.49 19.95 22.61
CA THR A 321 9.54 19.45 21.62
C THR A 321 10.07 18.18 20.98
N SER A 322 9.31 17.09 21.04
CA SER A 322 9.59 15.85 20.31
C SER A 322 9.85 16.15 18.82
N PHE A 323 10.97 15.70 18.28
CA PHE A 323 11.36 15.90 16.88
C PHE A 323 10.84 14.77 15.96
N CYS A 324 9.73 14.13 16.34
CA CYS A 324 9.07 13.10 15.56
C CYS A 324 8.66 13.61 14.15
N SER A 325 9.34 13.11 13.12
CA SER A 325 9.24 13.51 11.70
C SER A 325 7.82 13.47 11.12
N GLY A 326 6.97 12.56 11.62
CA GLY A 326 5.56 12.46 11.20
C GLY A 326 5.36 11.95 9.76
N LEU A 327 6.31 11.16 9.26
CA LEU A 327 6.26 10.51 7.95
C LEU A 327 5.54 9.15 8.04
N ARG A 328 4.77 8.79 7.00
CA ARG A 328 4.31 7.42 6.71
C ARG A 328 4.60 7.09 5.25
N HIS A 329 4.45 5.81 4.87
CA HIS A 329 4.50 5.35 3.49
C HIS A 329 5.82 5.77 2.81
N PHE A 330 5.78 6.17 1.53
CA PHE A 330 6.95 6.50 0.73
C PHE A 330 7.97 7.45 1.42
N PRO A 331 7.57 8.59 2.04
CA PRO A 331 8.49 9.39 2.85
C PRO A 331 9.15 8.63 4.03
N ALA A 332 8.45 7.74 4.72
CA ALA A 332 9.01 6.95 5.82
C ALA A 332 9.91 5.79 5.34
N ASP A 333 9.59 5.21 4.19
CA ASP A 333 10.34 4.13 3.55
C ASP A 333 11.71 4.61 3.04
N SER A 334 11.86 5.93 2.81
CA SER A 334 13.16 6.57 2.51
C SER A 334 14.22 6.33 3.58
N HIS A 335 13.85 6.11 4.85
CA HIS A 335 14.81 5.77 5.91
C HIS A 335 15.56 4.46 5.62
N ILE A 336 14.89 3.48 5.01
CA ILE A 336 15.47 2.17 4.66
C ILE A 336 16.43 2.32 3.49
N ILE A 337 16.02 3.06 2.46
CA ILE A 337 16.84 3.33 1.26
C ILE A 337 18.11 4.12 1.63
N CYS A 338 17.98 5.11 2.51
CA CYS A 338 19.11 5.89 3.02
C CYS A 338 20.08 5.02 3.84
N TRP A 339 19.56 4.11 4.67
CA TRP A 339 20.35 3.14 5.45
C TRP A 339 21.09 2.13 4.55
N LEU A 340 20.42 1.57 3.53
CA LEU A 340 21.03 0.65 2.57
C LEU A 340 22.21 1.29 1.81
N HIS A 341 22.03 2.52 1.33
CA HIS A 341 23.10 3.28 0.67
C HIS A 341 24.24 3.67 1.62
N HIS A 342 23.95 4.01 2.89
CA HIS A 342 24.99 4.34 3.86
C HIS A 342 25.94 3.16 4.12
N PHE A 343 25.39 1.95 4.30
CA PHE A 343 26.19 0.74 4.51
C PHE A 343 26.71 0.10 3.21
N GLY A 344 26.44 0.70 2.04
CA GLY A 344 26.97 0.26 0.76
C GLY A 344 26.37 -1.05 0.23
N PHE A 345 25.15 -1.40 0.65
CA PHE A 345 24.46 -2.59 0.14
C PHE A 345 24.03 -2.39 -1.33
N GLU A 346 24.36 -3.35 -2.20
CA GLU A 346 23.75 -3.45 -3.53
C GLU A 346 22.36 -4.09 -3.41
N PHE A 347 21.32 -3.41 -3.91
CA PHE A 347 19.95 -3.90 -3.93
C PHE A 347 19.22 -3.48 -5.20
N ASP A 348 18.23 -4.27 -5.61
CA ASP A 348 17.20 -3.86 -6.56
C ASP A 348 15.92 -3.45 -5.82
N VAL A 349 15.02 -2.72 -6.48
CA VAL A 349 13.63 -2.56 -6.01
C VAL A 349 12.67 -3.46 -6.79
N ILE A 350 11.54 -3.78 -6.17
CA ILE A 350 10.39 -4.46 -6.78
C ILE A 350 9.08 -3.88 -6.21
N THR A 351 7.98 -3.98 -6.96
CA THR A 351 6.66 -3.44 -6.57
C THR A 351 5.62 -4.55 -6.43
N ASP A 352 4.55 -4.34 -5.65
CA ASP A 352 3.46 -5.33 -5.56
C ASP A 352 2.76 -5.56 -6.91
N HIS A 353 2.69 -4.50 -7.75
CA HIS A 353 2.18 -4.59 -9.12
C HIS A 353 2.99 -5.60 -9.93
N GLU A 354 4.32 -5.61 -9.78
CA GLU A 354 5.20 -6.61 -10.39
C GLU A 354 5.09 -8.00 -9.74
N LEU A 355 4.97 -8.09 -8.41
CA LEU A 355 4.74 -9.36 -7.70
C LEU A 355 3.40 -10.03 -8.09
N HIS A 356 2.39 -9.22 -8.41
CA HIS A 356 1.10 -9.68 -8.93
C HIS A 356 1.23 -10.15 -10.39
N ARG A 357 1.81 -9.32 -11.27
CA ARG A 357 1.90 -9.53 -12.72
C ARG A 357 2.85 -10.66 -13.12
N GLU A 358 4.06 -10.69 -12.58
CA GLU A 358 5.11 -11.65 -12.97
C GLU A 358 5.12 -12.92 -12.11
N GLY A 359 4.39 -12.91 -10.99
CA GLY A 359 4.32 -14.04 -10.07
C GLY A 359 5.68 -14.39 -9.42
N PRO A 360 5.90 -15.67 -9.03
CA PRO A 360 7.17 -16.15 -8.47
C PRO A 360 8.41 -15.97 -9.37
N ALA A 361 8.23 -15.70 -10.67
CA ALA A 361 9.36 -15.44 -11.58
C ALA A 361 10.06 -14.11 -11.26
N ALA A 362 9.31 -13.12 -10.75
CA ALA A 362 9.83 -11.80 -10.38
C ALA A 362 10.97 -11.87 -9.35
N LEU A 363 10.88 -12.84 -8.43
CA LEU A 363 11.83 -13.01 -7.33
C LEU A 363 12.96 -14.02 -7.62
N SER A 364 12.95 -14.67 -8.79
CA SER A 364 13.86 -15.76 -9.20
C SER A 364 15.35 -15.40 -9.37
N GLN A 365 15.75 -14.20 -8.97
CA GLN A 365 17.15 -13.73 -8.99
C GLN A 365 17.65 -13.22 -7.64
N TYR A 366 16.84 -13.31 -6.57
CA TYR A 366 17.16 -12.80 -5.24
C TYR A 366 17.29 -13.95 -4.24
N SER A 367 18.10 -13.73 -3.19
CA SER A 367 18.16 -14.62 -2.02
C SER A 367 17.48 -14.01 -0.80
N THR A 368 17.21 -12.70 -0.80
CA THR A 368 16.67 -11.98 0.36
C THR A 368 15.80 -10.81 -0.08
N LEU A 369 14.59 -10.73 0.47
CA LEU A 369 13.66 -9.61 0.28
C LEU A 369 13.44 -8.86 1.59
N LEU A 370 13.60 -7.54 1.55
CA LEU A 370 13.21 -6.62 2.62
C LEU A 370 11.83 -6.03 2.27
N THR A 371 10.94 -5.97 3.25
CA THR A 371 9.74 -5.12 3.13
C THR A 371 10.08 -3.67 3.47
N SER A 372 9.17 -2.76 3.14
CA SER A 372 9.20 -1.40 3.70
C SER A 372 8.48 -1.32 5.08
N THR A 373 8.23 -0.11 5.58
CA THR A 373 7.59 0.15 6.88
C THR A 373 6.13 -0.30 6.99
N HIS A 374 5.41 -0.47 5.87
CA HIS A 374 3.95 -0.71 5.93
C HIS A 374 3.35 -1.39 4.67
N PRO A 375 3.60 -2.69 4.47
CA PRO A 375 3.01 -3.48 3.39
C PRO A 375 1.59 -3.99 3.73
N GLU A 376 0.65 -3.09 4.06
CA GLU A 376 -0.69 -3.45 4.56
C GLU A 376 -1.59 -4.15 3.51
N TYR A 377 -1.45 -3.80 2.22
CA TYR A 377 -2.42 -4.15 1.16
C TYR A 377 -1.87 -5.14 0.14
N HIS A 378 -2.48 -6.33 0.02
CA HIS A 378 -2.04 -7.34 -0.95
C HIS A 378 -3.18 -8.08 -1.67
N THR A 379 -2.94 -8.36 -2.95
CA THR A 379 -3.71 -9.36 -3.71
C THR A 379 -3.28 -10.78 -3.32
N LEU A 380 -4.13 -11.78 -3.56
CA LEU A 380 -3.75 -13.19 -3.35
C LEU A 380 -2.54 -13.59 -4.21
N GLN A 381 -2.45 -13.09 -5.43
CA GLN A 381 -1.35 -13.33 -6.37
C GLN A 381 -0.03 -12.80 -5.83
N SER A 382 0.02 -11.54 -5.36
CA SER A 382 1.22 -10.96 -4.76
C SER A 382 1.65 -11.70 -3.47
N LEU A 383 0.69 -12.16 -2.67
CA LEU A 383 0.98 -12.92 -1.44
C LEU A 383 1.46 -14.35 -1.75
N ASP A 384 0.87 -14.99 -2.76
CA ASP A 384 1.33 -16.27 -3.32
C ASP A 384 2.77 -16.19 -3.83
N THR A 385 3.15 -15.08 -4.45
CA THR A 385 4.53 -14.82 -4.93
C THR A 385 5.52 -14.79 -3.76
N LEU A 386 5.24 -14.02 -2.71
CA LEU A 386 6.08 -13.95 -1.50
C LEU A 386 6.13 -15.31 -0.78
N GLN A 387 5.01 -16.01 -0.68
CA GLN A 387 4.98 -17.32 -0.05
C GLN A 387 5.75 -18.37 -0.87
N LYS A 388 5.65 -18.39 -2.20
CA LYS A 388 6.40 -19.34 -3.05
C LYS A 388 7.90 -19.03 -3.09
N PHE A 389 8.28 -17.76 -3.01
CA PHE A 389 9.69 -17.38 -2.80
C PHE A 389 10.25 -18.00 -1.51
N ARG A 390 9.54 -17.86 -0.40
CA ARG A 390 9.92 -18.44 0.89
C ARG A 390 9.87 -19.98 0.94
N ASP A 391 8.74 -20.56 0.54
CA ASP A 391 8.42 -21.98 0.76
C ASP A 391 8.98 -22.91 -0.33
N VAL A 392 9.27 -22.39 -1.54
CA VAL A 392 9.72 -23.18 -2.69
C VAL A 392 11.10 -22.75 -3.19
N GLN A 393 11.41 -21.45 -3.23
CA GLN A 393 12.73 -20.96 -3.68
C GLN A 393 13.77 -20.86 -2.55
N GLY A 394 13.35 -21.00 -1.28
CA GLY A 394 14.24 -20.85 -0.11
C GLY A 394 14.64 -19.39 0.19
N GLY A 395 13.92 -18.42 -0.37
CA GLY A 395 14.22 -17.00 -0.25
C GLY A 395 13.96 -16.44 1.14
N ASN A 396 14.94 -15.71 1.69
CA ASN A 396 14.85 -15.12 3.03
C ASN A 396 13.93 -13.88 3.04
N LEU A 397 13.17 -13.68 4.12
CA LEU A 397 12.30 -12.50 4.30
C LEU A 397 12.72 -11.68 5.52
N VAL A 398 12.83 -10.37 5.34
CA VAL A 398 13.09 -9.39 6.39
C VAL A 398 11.90 -8.43 6.45
N TYR A 399 11.03 -8.60 7.44
CA TYR A 399 9.84 -7.80 7.63
C TYR A 399 10.10 -6.62 8.59
N LEU A 400 10.12 -5.41 8.04
CA LEU A 400 10.56 -4.17 8.68
C LEU A 400 9.43 -3.22 9.08
N GLY A 401 8.18 -3.68 8.95
CA GLY A 401 6.98 -2.89 9.19
C GLY A 401 6.11 -3.39 10.34
N GLY A 402 4.96 -2.75 10.47
CA GLY A 402 3.81 -3.19 11.26
C GLY A 402 2.53 -3.11 10.41
N ASN A 403 1.51 -3.88 10.79
CA ASN A 403 0.26 -4.04 10.03
C ASN A 403 0.51 -4.42 8.55
N GLY A 404 1.31 -5.46 8.34
CA GLY A 404 1.63 -6.01 7.02
C GLY A 404 0.72 -7.18 6.64
N PHE A 405 0.48 -7.36 5.33
CA PHE A 405 -0.26 -8.48 4.75
C PHE A 405 -1.70 -8.61 5.30
N TYR A 406 -2.34 -7.47 5.59
CA TYR A 406 -3.56 -7.40 6.39
C TYR A 406 -4.84 -7.40 5.56
N TRP A 407 -4.98 -6.43 4.64
CA TRP A 407 -6.15 -6.32 3.78
C TRP A 407 -5.98 -7.10 2.48
N LYS A 408 -7.00 -7.89 2.13
CA LYS A 408 -7.09 -8.50 0.80
C LYS A 408 -7.71 -7.52 -0.17
N ILE A 409 -7.04 -7.29 -1.29
CA ILE A 409 -7.56 -6.47 -2.39
C ILE A 409 -7.78 -7.28 -3.66
N GLY A 410 -8.82 -6.89 -4.40
CA GLY A 410 -8.91 -7.15 -5.83
C GLY A 410 -8.04 -6.17 -6.60
N ALA A 411 -7.59 -6.57 -7.79
CA ALA A 411 -6.79 -5.72 -8.66
C ALA A 411 -7.14 -6.01 -10.12
N SER A 412 -7.11 -4.99 -10.96
CA SER A 412 -7.52 -5.09 -12.36
C SER A 412 -6.77 -4.10 -13.24
N SER A 413 -6.55 -4.49 -14.48
CA SER A 413 -6.04 -3.65 -15.56
C SER A 413 -7.14 -2.83 -16.26
N SER A 414 -8.29 -2.52 -15.61
CA SER A 414 -9.58 -2.25 -16.31
C SER A 414 -10.34 -0.93 -16.03
N ILE A 415 -10.64 -0.11 -17.08
CA ILE A 415 -11.73 0.91 -17.27
C ILE A 415 -12.43 1.19 -18.69
N THR A 416 -12.10 0.73 -19.95
CA THR A 416 -12.86 0.90 -21.28
C THR A 416 -12.58 -0.12 -22.47
N PRO A 417 -13.46 -1.07 -22.90
CA PRO A 417 -13.17 -2.16 -23.88
C PRO A 417 -13.65 -1.93 -25.35
N THR A 418 -13.28 -2.82 -26.29
CA THR A 418 -13.72 -2.85 -27.71
C THR A 418 -14.84 -3.85 -28.04
N PRO A 419 -15.63 -3.64 -29.12
CA PRO A 419 -16.77 -4.50 -29.48
C PRO A 419 -16.36 -5.77 -30.26
N THR A 420 -17.00 -6.90 -29.97
CA THR A 420 -16.82 -8.17 -30.68
C THR A 420 -17.48 -8.15 -32.07
N SER A 421 -16.67 -8.00 -33.11
CA SER A 421 -17.13 -7.96 -34.50
C SER A 421 -17.61 -9.33 -35.01
N SER A 422 -18.92 -9.59 -34.90
CA SER A 422 -19.57 -10.75 -35.51
C SER A 422 -20.82 -10.36 -36.32
N SER A 423 -20.86 -10.79 -37.59
CA SER A 423 -21.97 -10.64 -38.56
C SER A 423 -22.48 -9.21 -38.87
N SER A 424 -21.77 -8.54 -39.79
CA SER A 424 -22.31 -7.90 -41.01
C SER A 424 -23.54 -6.96 -40.99
N SER A 425 -23.34 -5.79 -41.60
CA SER A 425 -24.31 -4.92 -42.30
C SER A 425 -25.37 -4.15 -41.50
N SER A 426 -25.06 -2.89 -41.20
CA SER A 426 -25.69 -1.72 -41.87
C SER A 426 -24.94 -0.43 -41.54
N SER A 427 -25.15 0.63 -42.32
CA SER A 427 -24.38 1.88 -42.25
C SER A 427 -24.91 2.86 -41.20
N SER A 428 -24.08 3.27 -40.26
CA SER A 428 -24.29 4.45 -39.41
C SER A 428 -23.01 5.30 -39.38
N ASN A 429 -23.14 6.60 -39.63
CA ASN A 429 -22.00 7.52 -39.61
C ASN A 429 -21.70 7.92 -38.16
N ILE A 430 -20.58 7.44 -37.63
CA ILE A 430 -19.92 7.97 -36.44
C ILE A 430 -18.58 8.55 -36.93
N PRO A 431 -18.16 9.76 -36.48
CA PRO A 431 -16.85 10.28 -36.85
C PRO A 431 -15.74 9.35 -36.37
N GLN A 432 -14.79 9.02 -37.24
CA GLN A 432 -13.55 8.36 -36.83
C GLN A 432 -12.61 9.42 -36.26
N GLU A 433 -12.46 9.44 -34.94
CA GLU A 433 -11.27 10.03 -34.33
C GLU A 433 -10.06 9.12 -34.61
N GLU A 434 -8.87 9.70 -34.73
CA GLU A 434 -7.70 8.99 -35.27
C GLU A 434 -7.18 7.92 -34.29
N GLU A 435 -7.07 6.66 -34.76
CA GLU A 435 -6.56 5.54 -33.97
C GLU A 435 -5.05 5.72 -33.67
N PHE A 436 -4.72 6.33 -32.53
CA PHE A 436 -3.37 6.31 -31.97
C PHE A 436 -3.00 4.86 -31.60
N ASN A 437 -2.24 4.23 -32.51
CA ASN A 437 -1.95 2.80 -32.55
C ASN A 437 -0.94 2.37 -31.46
N ASN A 438 -1.41 2.34 -30.21
CA ASN A 438 -0.59 2.26 -29.01
C ASN A 438 -0.31 0.80 -28.60
N ASN A 439 0.62 0.14 -29.31
CA ASN A 439 1.03 -1.26 -29.12
C ASN A 439 1.80 -1.56 -27.80
N ASN A 440 1.41 -0.94 -26.70
CA ASN A 440 1.99 -1.13 -25.37
C ASN A 440 1.05 -1.99 -24.50
N ASN A 441 1.08 -3.31 -24.70
CA ASN A 441 0.48 -4.27 -23.76
C ASN A 441 1.25 -4.23 -22.42
N ASN A 442 0.83 -3.31 -21.54
CA ASN A 442 1.36 -3.18 -20.20
C ASN A 442 0.28 -3.68 -19.21
N ASP A 443 0.42 -4.95 -18.82
CA ASP A 443 -0.55 -5.74 -18.05
C ASP A 443 -0.64 -5.35 -16.55
N ASP A 444 -0.13 -4.18 -16.22
CA ASP A 444 -0.12 -3.63 -14.87
C ASP A 444 -1.56 -3.33 -14.38
N CYS A 445 -1.84 -3.72 -13.14
CA CYS A 445 -3.09 -3.37 -12.47
C CYS A 445 -3.18 -1.85 -12.30
N LYS A 446 -4.20 -1.23 -12.88
CA LYS A 446 -4.43 0.22 -12.83
C LYS A 446 -5.50 0.60 -11.81
N LEU A 447 -6.40 -0.33 -11.49
CA LEU A 447 -7.46 -0.16 -10.50
C LEU A 447 -7.35 -1.25 -9.43
N LEU A 448 -7.44 -0.87 -8.17
CA LEU A 448 -7.48 -1.77 -7.01
C LEU A 448 -8.84 -1.64 -6.32
N GLU A 449 -9.30 -2.71 -5.67
CA GLU A 449 -10.55 -2.75 -4.90
C GLU A 449 -10.32 -3.32 -3.50
N ILE A 450 -10.88 -2.68 -2.49
CA ILE A 450 -11.06 -3.22 -1.14
C ILE A 450 -12.54 -3.21 -0.77
N ARG A 451 -13.00 -4.27 -0.10
CA ARG A 451 -14.23 -4.26 0.68
C ARG A 451 -13.91 -4.53 2.14
N ARG A 452 -14.38 -3.64 3.02
CA ARG A 452 -14.11 -3.63 4.47
C ARG A 452 -15.26 -4.32 5.20
N CYS A 453 -15.20 -5.65 5.16
CA CYS A 453 -16.26 -6.54 5.63
C CYS A 453 -16.36 -6.56 7.18
N GLU A 454 -16.55 -7.72 7.81
CA GLU A 454 -16.99 -7.83 9.21
C GLU A 454 -15.92 -7.46 10.26
N GLY A 455 -14.63 -7.67 9.95
CA GLY A 455 -13.50 -7.44 10.86
C GLY A 455 -12.51 -6.38 10.37
N GLY A 456 -11.49 -6.09 11.18
CA GLY A 456 -10.41 -5.16 10.84
C GLY A 456 -10.54 -3.77 11.45
N VAL A 457 -9.42 -3.04 11.47
CA VAL A 457 -9.33 -1.60 11.71
C VAL A 457 -9.94 -0.86 10.51
N ARG A 458 -11.25 -0.63 10.57
CA ARG A 458 -12.07 -0.11 9.47
C ARG A 458 -12.35 1.39 9.63
N THR A 459 -12.24 2.15 8.55
CA THR A 459 -12.79 3.51 8.45
C THR A 459 -14.28 3.50 8.17
N TYR A 460 -14.73 2.58 7.32
CA TYR A 460 -16.14 2.29 7.06
C TYR A 460 -16.38 0.77 7.07
N ALA A 461 -17.61 0.35 7.33
CA ALA A 461 -18.06 -1.01 7.10
C ALA A 461 -18.75 -1.10 5.73
N THR A 462 -18.37 -2.07 4.90
CA THR A 462 -19.12 -2.42 3.70
C THR A 462 -20.53 -2.90 4.08
N GLU A 463 -21.52 -2.62 3.24
CA GLU A 463 -22.91 -3.02 3.47
C GLU A 463 -23.08 -4.55 3.61
N PRO A 464 -23.95 -5.05 4.51
CA PRO A 464 -24.23 -6.48 4.63
C PRO A 464 -24.70 -7.07 3.30
N GLY A 465 -24.08 -8.17 2.88
CA GLY A 465 -24.31 -8.78 1.57
C GLY A 465 -23.40 -8.27 0.45
N GLU A 466 -22.64 -7.19 0.64
CA GLU A 466 -21.81 -6.59 -0.42
C GLU A 466 -20.32 -6.92 -0.28
N TYR A 467 -19.99 -7.90 0.57
CA TYR A 467 -18.62 -8.24 1.00
C TYR A 467 -17.72 -8.88 -0.06
N TYR A 468 -18.26 -9.33 -1.20
CA TYR A 468 -17.49 -9.99 -2.24
C TYR A 468 -16.95 -8.95 -3.22
N ASN A 469 -15.62 -8.91 -3.36
CA ASN A 469 -14.93 -8.08 -4.35
C ASN A 469 -15.47 -8.35 -5.76
N PHE A 470 -15.35 -7.38 -6.65
CA PHE A 470 -15.71 -7.49 -8.06
C PHE A 470 -14.49 -7.81 -8.94
N LEU A 471 -13.37 -7.10 -8.72
CA LEU A 471 -12.18 -7.11 -9.59
C LEU A 471 -11.39 -8.43 -9.56
N ASP A 472 -11.47 -9.22 -8.49
CA ASP A 472 -10.79 -10.53 -8.38
C ASP A 472 -11.66 -11.72 -8.79
N GLY A 473 -12.75 -11.46 -9.51
CA GLY A 473 -13.65 -12.51 -10.00
C GLY A 473 -14.60 -13.06 -8.94
N GLY A 474 -14.91 -12.27 -7.90
CA GLY A 474 -15.93 -12.59 -6.89
C GLY A 474 -15.39 -13.31 -5.66
N MET A 475 -14.19 -12.98 -5.19
CA MET A 475 -13.69 -13.48 -3.91
C MET A 475 -14.29 -12.67 -2.75
N TYR A 476 -14.59 -13.33 -1.63
CA TYR A 476 -14.99 -12.68 -0.39
C TYR A 476 -13.87 -11.76 0.12
N GLY A 477 -14.14 -10.47 0.32
CA GLY A 477 -13.14 -9.43 0.64
C GLY A 477 -12.63 -9.45 2.08
N GLY A 478 -12.32 -8.27 2.62
CA GLY A 478 -11.88 -8.10 4.01
C GLY A 478 -10.44 -8.55 4.27
N LEU A 479 -10.20 -9.12 5.45
CA LEU A 479 -8.86 -9.46 5.93
C LEU A 479 -8.29 -10.72 5.25
N LEU A 480 -6.99 -10.74 4.98
CA LEU A 480 -6.29 -11.91 4.42
C LEU A 480 -6.35 -13.13 5.35
N ARG A 481 -6.38 -12.93 6.69
CA ARG A 481 -6.63 -14.00 7.67
C ARG A 481 -8.00 -14.68 7.51
N ASN A 482 -9.02 -13.98 7.01
CA ASN A 482 -10.34 -14.60 6.74
C ASN A 482 -10.30 -15.51 5.50
N SER A 483 -9.26 -15.40 4.67
CA SER A 483 -8.96 -16.32 3.56
C SER A 483 -7.95 -17.41 3.96
N ASP A 484 -7.75 -17.63 5.26
CA ASP A 484 -6.73 -18.53 5.84
C ASP A 484 -5.26 -18.12 5.54
N ARG A 485 -5.03 -16.86 5.12
CA ARG A 485 -3.72 -16.29 4.77
C ARG A 485 -3.26 -15.24 5.79
N SER A 486 -3.26 -15.60 7.07
CA SER A 486 -2.77 -14.72 8.15
C SER A 486 -1.32 -14.26 7.93
N PRO A 487 -0.92 -13.02 8.26
CA PRO A 487 0.46 -12.55 8.19
C PRO A 487 1.45 -13.48 8.90
N SER A 488 1.06 -14.04 10.05
CA SER A 488 1.83 -15.02 10.79
C SER A 488 2.25 -16.24 9.98
N LYS A 489 1.46 -16.68 8.99
CA LYS A 489 1.82 -17.80 8.11
C LYS A 489 2.94 -17.45 7.13
N LEU A 490 3.21 -16.16 6.89
CA LEU A 490 4.30 -15.68 6.02
C LEU A 490 5.51 -15.16 6.83
N VAL A 491 5.27 -14.34 7.86
CA VAL A 491 6.31 -13.61 8.64
C VAL A 491 6.30 -13.92 10.15
N GLY A 492 5.52 -14.89 10.62
CA GLY A 492 5.55 -15.37 12.02
C GLY A 492 4.87 -14.49 13.07
N ILE A 493 4.51 -13.25 12.73
CA ILE A 493 3.74 -12.31 13.56
C ILE A 493 2.54 -11.74 12.78
N SER A 494 1.52 -11.26 13.49
CA SER A 494 0.34 -10.60 12.93
C SER A 494 -0.03 -9.34 13.72
N PHE A 495 -0.71 -8.40 13.06
CA PHE A 495 -1.19 -7.16 13.66
C PHE A 495 -2.06 -7.40 14.91
N ALA A 496 -1.67 -6.79 16.03
CA ALA A 496 -2.24 -7.04 17.35
C ALA A 496 -2.73 -5.76 18.05
N ALA A 497 -2.06 -4.62 17.85
CA ALA A 497 -2.45 -3.36 18.49
C ALA A 497 -2.10 -2.11 17.67
N GLN A 498 -2.95 -1.07 17.75
CA GLN A 498 -2.75 0.24 17.14
C GLN A 498 -2.85 1.35 18.20
N GLY A 499 -2.19 2.49 17.97
CA GLY A 499 -2.31 3.68 18.80
C GLY A 499 -1.76 4.97 18.18
N SER A 500 -1.51 5.99 19.00
CA SER A 500 -0.85 7.23 18.59
C SER A 500 0.55 6.99 17.99
N PHE A 501 1.08 7.94 17.21
CA PHE A 501 2.36 7.82 16.49
C PHE A 501 3.55 8.07 17.44
N ILE A 502 3.71 7.19 18.44
CA ILE A 502 4.66 7.29 19.56
C ILE A 502 5.22 5.89 19.84
N GLY A 503 6.54 5.75 19.72
CA GLY A 503 7.25 4.49 19.90
C GLY A 503 7.61 4.16 21.35
N LYS A 504 8.02 2.90 21.54
CA LYS A 504 8.71 2.36 22.71
C LYS A 504 10.00 1.66 22.24
N PRO A 505 11.00 1.43 23.10
CA PRO A 505 12.08 0.51 22.80
C PRO A 505 11.64 -0.96 22.93
N TYR A 506 12.35 -1.86 22.24
CA TYR A 506 12.28 -3.30 22.52
C TYR A 506 13.25 -3.66 23.65
N GLN A 507 12.88 -4.65 24.45
CA GLN A 507 13.71 -5.27 25.48
C GLN A 507 14.13 -6.66 24.98
N ARG A 508 15.44 -6.96 24.87
CA ARG A 508 15.93 -8.28 24.43
C ARG A 508 15.48 -9.36 25.41
N THR A 509 15.02 -10.49 24.87
CA THR A 509 14.47 -11.64 25.62
C THR A 509 15.31 -12.91 25.47
N CYS A 510 15.89 -13.14 24.28
CA CYS A 510 16.56 -14.39 23.86
C CYS A 510 17.93 -14.73 24.51
N TYR A 511 18.18 -14.34 25.77
CA TYR A 511 19.44 -14.64 26.46
C TYR A 511 19.66 -16.14 26.74
N ASP A 512 18.60 -16.94 26.63
CA ASP A 512 18.61 -18.40 26.74
C ASP A 512 19.03 -19.11 25.45
N ARG A 513 18.98 -18.41 24.29
CA ARG A 513 19.33 -18.94 22.96
C ARG A 513 20.50 -18.20 22.28
N PRO A 514 21.67 -18.05 22.92
CA PRO A 514 22.84 -17.42 22.30
C PRO A 514 23.31 -18.17 21.05
N ASP A 515 23.15 -19.51 21.05
CA ASP A 515 23.44 -20.46 19.95
C ASP A 515 22.79 -20.07 18.62
N ILE A 516 21.61 -19.46 18.67
CA ILE A 516 20.82 -19.07 17.49
C ILE A 516 20.77 -17.55 17.29
N THR A 517 21.07 -16.74 18.31
CA THR A 517 20.72 -15.30 18.29
C THR A 517 21.88 -14.32 18.49
N ASP A 518 23.02 -14.71 19.06
CA ASP A 518 24.09 -13.72 19.35
C ASP A 518 24.70 -13.08 18.10
N TRP A 519 24.60 -13.72 16.93
CA TRP A 519 25.03 -13.13 15.65
C TRP A 519 24.22 -11.87 15.30
N VAL A 520 22.95 -11.77 15.71
CA VAL A 520 22.08 -10.59 15.52
C VAL A 520 22.62 -9.38 16.30
N PHE A 521 23.20 -9.63 17.47
CA PHE A 521 23.66 -8.61 18.41
C PHE A 521 25.17 -8.36 18.37
N LYS A 522 25.88 -9.03 17.46
CA LYS A 522 27.33 -8.92 17.24
C LYS A 522 27.75 -7.45 17.09
N GLY A 523 28.71 -7.01 17.91
CA GLY A 523 29.24 -5.64 17.91
C GLY A 523 28.46 -4.62 18.76
N ILE A 524 27.25 -4.95 19.23
CA ILE A 524 26.44 -4.10 20.13
C ILE A 524 26.83 -4.42 21.58
N SER A 525 26.97 -3.41 22.45
CA SER A 525 27.40 -3.66 23.84
C SER A 525 26.32 -4.33 24.71
N ASP A 526 26.73 -5.07 25.74
CA ASP A 526 25.86 -5.70 26.76
C ASP A 526 24.91 -4.73 27.50
N LYS A 527 25.18 -3.42 27.40
CA LYS A 527 24.32 -2.36 27.92
C LYS A 527 23.22 -2.00 26.91
N GLU A 528 23.57 -1.91 25.63
CA GLU A 528 22.68 -1.49 24.55
C GLU A 528 21.81 -2.63 24.03
N THR A 529 22.28 -3.87 24.05
CA THR A 529 21.46 -5.05 23.67
C THR A 529 20.23 -5.22 24.56
N LYS A 530 20.24 -4.65 25.79
CA LYS A 530 19.11 -4.71 26.73
C LYS A 530 17.92 -3.82 26.32
N VAL A 531 18.17 -2.71 25.62
CA VAL A 531 17.15 -1.70 25.27
C VAL A 531 17.42 -1.17 23.86
N LEU A 532 16.69 -1.73 22.90
CA LEU A 532 16.88 -1.51 21.47
C LEU A 532 15.95 -0.39 20.99
N GLY A 533 16.49 0.63 20.33
CA GLY A 533 15.67 1.68 19.68
C GLY A 533 14.85 2.56 20.63
N ASN A 534 15.45 3.06 21.72
CA ASN A 534 14.87 4.10 22.57
C ASN A 534 15.09 5.52 22.01
N PHE A 535 14.87 5.67 20.70
CA PHE A 535 15.15 6.83 19.87
C PHE A 535 14.56 6.60 18.47
N GLY A 536 14.50 7.64 17.64
CA GLY A 536 14.22 7.50 16.20
C GLY A 536 13.31 8.60 15.66
N PHE A 537 13.44 8.96 14.38
CA PHE A 537 12.64 10.02 13.77
C PHE A 537 11.15 9.67 13.65
N SER A 538 10.78 8.38 13.74
CA SER A 538 9.38 7.95 13.81
C SER A 538 9.01 7.70 15.27
N GLY A 539 8.21 8.60 15.86
CA GLY A 539 7.62 8.43 17.19
C GLY A 539 8.60 8.38 18.38
N ASP A 540 9.87 8.75 18.20
CA ASP A 540 10.94 8.67 19.22
C ASP A 540 11.26 7.24 19.74
N GLY A 541 10.84 6.18 19.04
CA GLY A 541 11.16 4.79 19.43
C GLY A 541 10.77 3.72 18.41
N ALA A 542 11.44 2.57 18.47
CA ALA A 542 11.36 1.53 17.44
C ALA A 542 10.04 0.74 17.35
N ALA A 543 9.24 0.71 18.42
CA ALA A 543 7.97 -0.02 18.47
C ALA A 543 6.78 0.91 18.74
N GLY A 544 6.09 1.36 17.69
CA GLY A 544 4.94 2.24 17.80
C GLY A 544 4.04 2.32 16.58
N TYR A 545 2.99 3.12 16.76
CA TYR A 545 1.84 3.34 15.88
C TYR A 545 1.00 2.08 15.61
N GLU A 546 1.58 1.08 14.96
CA GLU A 546 0.95 -0.23 14.68
C GLU A 546 1.95 -1.32 15.05
N LEU A 547 1.48 -2.33 15.79
CA LEU A 547 2.30 -3.33 16.49
C LEU A 547 1.84 -4.75 16.14
N ASP A 548 2.78 -5.60 15.72
CA ASP A 548 2.52 -7.00 15.36
C ASP A 548 3.19 -7.95 16.35
N ALA A 549 2.48 -9.02 16.71
CA ALA A 549 2.89 -9.98 17.73
C ALA A 549 2.68 -11.43 17.27
N ILE A 550 3.32 -12.37 17.95
CA ILE A 550 3.03 -13.81 17.80
C ILE A 550 1.62 -14.09 18.33
N VAL A 551 0.83 -14.83 17.54
CA VAL A 551 -0.43 -15.46 17.99
C VAL A 551 -0.12 -16.92 18.40
N PRO A 552 -0.23 -17.31 19.69
CA PRO A 552 0.19 -18.65 20.15
C PRO A 552 -0.58 -19.84 19.56
N THR A 553 -1.62 -19.59 18.77
CA THR A 553 -2.34 -20.61 18.00
C THR A 553 -1.68 -20.99 16.68
N ASP A 554 -0.72 -20.20 16.19
CA ASP A 554 -0.01 -20.46 14.92
C ASP A 554 0.84 -21.74 14.98
N GLU A 555 0.75 -22.55 13.93
CA GLU A 555 1.44 -23.84 13.80
C GLU A 555 2.98 -23.68 13.89
N PHE A 556 3.55 -22.71 13.17
CA PHE A 556 4.98 -22.40 13.20
C PHE A 556 5.52 -22.06 14.60
N PHE A 557 4.70 -21.45 15.47
CA PHE A 557 5.06 -21.15 16.85
C PHE A 557 4.98 -22.39 17.74
N ARG A 558 3.92 -23.20 17.58
CA ARG A 558 3.67 -24.42 18.36
C ARG A 558 4.77 -25.48 18.20
N ASP A 559 5.37 -25.56 17.01
CA ASP A 559 6.52 -26.44 16.75
C ASP A 559 7.84 -25.95 17.41
N GLY A 560 7.85 -24.79 18.08
CA GLY A 560 9.02 -24.23 18.77
C GLY A 560 10.09 -23.64 17.84
N ASN A 561 9.77 -23.42 16.56
CA ASN A 561 10.71 -22.92 15.56
C ASN A 561 11.02 -21.41 15.69
N ILE A 562 10.14 -20.64 16.35
CA ILE A 562 10.25 -19.17 16.45
C ILE A 562 10.97 -18.77 17.74
N VAL A 563 12.03 -17.98 17.59
CA VAL A 563 12.75 -17.36 18.71
C VAL A 563 12.35 -15.89 18.82
N ILE A 564 11.81 -15.49 19.97
CA ILE A 564 11.52 -14.09 20.28
C ILE A 564 12.83 -13.41 20.70
N LEU A 565 13.35 -12.56 19.81
CA LEU A 565 14.60 -11.83 20.01
C LEU A 565 14.44 -10.74 21.06
N ALA A 566 13.38 -9.94 20.94
CA ALA A 566 13.07 -8.82 21.82
C ALA A 566 11.56 -8.48 21.78
N GLN A 567 11.03 -7.87 22.84
CA GLN A 567 9.61 -7.48 22.93
C GLN A 567 9.46 -6.02 23.34
N ALA A 568 8.45 -5.33 22.81
CA ALA A 568 8.10 -3.97 23.18
C ALA A 568 6.64 -3.87 23.61
N HIS A 569 6.38 -3.72 24.90
CA HIS A 569 5.03 -3.60 25.45
C HIS A 569 4.57 -2.14 25.58
N VAL A 570 3.30 -1.87 25.25
CA VAL A 570 2.61 -0.59 25.53
C VAL A 570 1.64 -0.70 26.72
N LYS A 571 2.05 -1.48 27.73
CA LYS A 571 1.32 -1.71 29.00
C LYS A 571 0.89 -0.39 29.64
N ALA A 572 -0.39 -0.30 30.00
CA ALA A 572 -1.11 0.84 30.55
C ALA A 572 -1.17 2.12 29.67
N ASP A 573 -0.61 2.11 28.45
CA ASP A 573 -0.71 3.25 27.54
C ASP A 573 -2.10 3.27 26.89
N LYS A 574 -3.00 4.12 27.42
CA LYS A 574 -4.40 4.26 26.96
C LYS A 574 -4.53 4.74 25.51
N ARG A 575 -3.44 5.22 24.89
CA ARG A 575 -3.41 5.57 23.46
C ARG A 575 -3.34 4.35 22.55
N TYR A 576 -3.14 3.14 23.11
CA TYR A 576 -3.09 1.88 22.37
C TYR A 576 -4.27 0.97 22.73
N ALA A 577 -4.91 0.43 21.69
CA ALA A 577 -5.96 -0.57 21.75
C ALA A 577 -5.55 -1.84 21.00
N LEU A 578 -6.13 -2.98 21.38
CA LEU A 578 -6.07 -4.19 20.56
C LEU A 578 -6.93 -4.02 19.30
N VAL A 579 -6.51 -4.63 18.20
CA VAL A 579 -7.29 -4.64 16.96
C VAL A 579 -8.55 -5.52 17.09
N PRO A 580 -9.67 -5.24 16.38
CA PRO A 580 -10.95 -5.89 16.63
C PRO A 580 -10.92 -7.42 16.52
N GLU A 581 -10.11 -7.96 15.62
CA GLU A 581 -9.93 -9.39 15.34
C GLU A 581 -8.89 -10.10 16.22
N GLU A 582 -8.19 -9.36 17.09
CA GLU A 582 -7.38 -9.90 18.20
C GLU A 582 -8.26 -10.08 19.46
N VAL A 583 -9.34 -9.31 19.60
CA VAL A 583 -10.28 -9.37 20.72
C VAL A 583 -11.33 -10.46 20.48
N LEU A 584 -11.44 -11.42 21.41
CA LEU A 584 -12.48 -12.45 21.40
C LEU A 584 -13.69 -12.04 22.25
N THR A 585 -13.43 -11.43 23.41
CA THR A 585 -14.43 -10.82 24.30
C THR A 585 -13.77 -9.61 25.01
N PRO A 586 -14.51 -8.75 25.73
CA PRO A 586 -13.89 -7.69 26.54
C PRO A 586 -12.81 -8.17 27.52
N TRP A 587 -12.75 -9.47 27.83
CA TRP A 587 -11.84 -10.08 28.80
C TRP A 587 -10.84 -11.06 28.19
N THR A 588 -10.91 -11.37 26.89
CA THR A 588 -10.08 -12.41 26.24
C THR A 588 -9.67 -12.03 24.81
N ASN A 589 -8.49 -12.48 24.41
CA ASN A 589 -7.82 -12.21 23.13
C ASN A 589 -7.17 -13.50 22.56
N LEU A 590 -6.70 -13.48 21.32
CA LEU A 590 -6.02 -14.63 20.68
C LEU A 590 -4.63 -14.90 21.28
N ALA A 591 -3.94 -13.87 21.75
CA ALA A 591 -2.67 -14.00 22.46
C ALA A 591 -2.78 -14.81 23.78
N GLY A 592 -3.99 -15.03 24.31
CA GLY A 592 -4.24 -15.82 25.52
C GLY A 592 -3.71 -15.19 26.82
N THR A 593 -3.36 -13.91 26.79
CA THR A 593 -2.80 -13.14 27.92
C THR A 593 -3.78 -12.06 28.36
N THR A 594 -3.44 -11.19 29.34
CA THR A 594 -4.26 -10.00 29.57
C THR A 594 -4.20 -9.05 28.37
N ASN A 595 -5.22 -8.23 28.16
CA ASN A 595 -5.23 -7.25 27.06
C ASN A 595 -4.05 -6.26 27.14
N GLU A 596 -3.49 -6.01 28.32
CA GLU A 596 -2.30 -5.18 28.51
C GLU A 596 -0.99 -5.88 28.14
N GLU A 597 -0.94 -7.21 28.16
CA GLU A 597 0.20 -8.01 27.71
C GLU A 597 0.14 -8.32 26.21
N ALA A 598 -1.08 -8.49 25.67
CA ALA A 598 -1.33 -8.66 24.24
C ALA A 598 -0.93 -7.42 23.42
N LYS A 599 -1.09 -6.21 23.97
CA LYS A 599 -0.61 -4.96 23.35
C LYS A 599 0.93 -4.86 23.37
N ARG A 600 1.58 -5.44 22.36
CA ARG A 600 3.04 -5.46 22.17
C ARG A 600 3.43 -5.59 20.71
N ALA A 601 4.69 -5.28 20.39
CA ALA A 601 5.38 -5.80 19.22
C ALA A 601 6.38 -6.90 19.62
N ASP A 602 6.45 -7.97 18.83
CA ASP A 602 7.44 -9.05 18.99
C ASP A 602 8.47 -8.99 17.85
N MET A 603 9.74 -8.75 18.18
CA MET A 603 10.84 -8.93 17.24
C MET A 603 11.27 -10.40 17.27
N ILE A 604 11.26 -11.08 16.12
CA ILE A 604 11.43 -12.53 16.03
C ILE A 604 12.42 -12.96 14.95
N TYR A 605 12.94 -14.18 15.09
CA TYR A 605 13.69 -14.89 14.06
C TYR A 605 13.31 -16.38 14.01
N PHE A 606 13.21 -16.94 12.80
CA PHE A 606 13.05 -18.38 12.57
C PHE A 606 13.60 -18.83 11.21
N ARG A 607 13.70 -20.15 11.03
CA ARG A 607 13.92 -20.79 9.72
C ARG A 607 12.71 -21.65 9.34
N VAL A 608 12.29 -21.61 8.08
CA VAL A 608 11.17 -22.43 7.58
C VAL A 608 11.63 -23.90 7.46
N PRO A 609 11.02 -24.86 8.17
CA PRO A 609 11.58 -26.22 8.30
C PRO A 609 11.77 -27.01 6.99
N LYS A 610 11.03 -26.68 5.92
CA LYS A 610 11.09 -27.39 4.63
C LYS A 610 12.04 -26.77 3.61
N SER A 611 12.17 -25.44 3.59
CA SER A 611 12.96 -24.71 2.59
C SER A 611 14.27 -24.13 3.12
N GLY A 612 14.45 -24.10 4.45
CA GLY A 612 15.57 -23.45 5.12
C GLY A 612 15.52 -21.92 5.13
N ALA A 613 14.52 -21.32 4.46
CA ALA A 613 14.37 -19.87 4.32
C ALA A 613 14.37 -19.18 5.69
N GLN A 614 15.20 -18.16 5.83
CA GLN A 614 15.38 -17.40 7.07
C GLN A 614 14.41 -16.22 7.13
N ILE A 615 13.75 -16.06 8.26
CA ILE A 615 12.75 -15.02 8.48
C ILE A 615 13.15 -14.20 9.69
N PHE A 616 13.27 -12.88 9.50
CA PHE A 616 13.43 -11.90 10.56
C PHE A 616 12.25 -10.92 10.50
N SER A 617 11.72 -10.50 11.63
CA SER A 617 10.51 -9.66 11.68
C SER A 617 10.51 -8.76 12.90
N VAL A 618 10.10 -7.49 12.73
CA VAL A 618 10.12 -6.48 13.81
C VAL A 618 8.74 -6.15 14.37
N GLY A 619 7.71 -6.14 13.52
CA GLY A 619 6.33 -5.88 13.93
C GLY A 619 6.06 -4.44 14.37
N SER A 620 6.65 -3.44 13.72
CA SER A 620 6.30 -2.04 13.94
C SER A 620 6.60 -1.11 12.76
N ILE A 621 5.68 -0.17 12.51
CA ILE A 621 5.85 0.91 11.52
C ILE A 621 6.98 1.88 11.91
N THR A 622 7.20 2.15 13.20
CA THR A 622 8.19 3.18 13.60
C THR A 622 9.64 2.70 13.55
N PHE A 623 9.87 1.38 13.49
CA PHE A 623 11.19 0.74 13.55
C PHE A 623 12.23 1.38 12.61
N CYS A 624 11.88 1.60 11.34
CA CYS A 624 12.82 2.13 10.36
C CYS A 624 13.21 3.59 10.62
N GLY A 625 12.43 4.36 11.38
CA GLY A 625 12.80 5.72 11.80
C GLY A 625 14.00 5.75 12.75
N CYS A 626 14.39 4.62 13.31
CA CYS A 626 15.61 4.47 14.11
C CYS A 626 16.88 4.37 13.24
N LEU A 627 16.78 3.94 11.99
CA LEU A 627 17.94 3.58 11.16
C LEU A 627 18.89 4.78 10.92
N PRO A 628 18.48 5.91 10.32
CA PRO A 628 19.36 7.08 10.15
C PRO A 628 19.63 7.88 11.44
N TYR A 629 19.11 7.47 12.59
CA TYR A 629 19.35 8.18 13.86
C TYR A 629 20.83 8.15 14.26
N ASN A 630 21.33 9.24 14.85
CA ASN A 630 22.72 9.42 15.25
C ASN A 630 23.75 9.11 14.13
N ASN A 631 23.47 9.55 12.90
CA ASN A 631 24.30 9.25 11.71
C ASN A 631 24.54 7.74 11.54
N PHE A 632 23.49 6.93 11.68
CA PHE A 632 23.50 5.47 11.59
C PHE A 632 24.27 4.73 12.71
N GLU A 633 25.02 5.44 13.56
CA GLU A 633 25.72 4.86 14.72
C GLU A 633 24.77 4.62 15.88
N ASN A 634 23.94 3.58 15.78
CA ASN A 634 22.94 3.22 16.78
C ASN A 634 22.61 1.71 16.78
N ASN A 635 22.06 1.21 17.89
CA ASN A 635 21.85 -0.23 18.09
C ASN A 635 20.79 -0.88 17.17
N ILE A 636 19.91 -0.11 16.51
CA ILE A 636 18.99 -0.65 15.49
C ILE A 636 19.70 -0.80 14.14
N SER A 637 20.53 0.17 13.75
CA SER A 637 21.31 0.11 12.52
C SER A 637 22.37 -1.00 12.53
N HIS A 638 23.11 -1.15 13.63
CA HIS A 638 24.09 -2.23 13.78
C HIS A 638 23.39 -3.61 13.79
N LEU A 639 22.24 -3.74 14.46
CA LEU A 639 21.43 -4.96 14.46
C LEU A 639 20.94 -5.31 13.04
N MET A 640 20.38 -4.32 12.33
CA MET A 640 19.91 -4.54 10.95
C MET A 640 21.05 -4.87 9.99
N LYS A 641 22.26 -4.35 10.23
CA LYS A 641 23.41 -4.69 9.40
C LYS A 641 23.76 -6.16 9.57
N ASN A 642 23.83 -6.67 10.80
CA ASN A 642 24.01 -8.10 11.07
C ASN A 642 22.94 -8.95 10.39
N VAL A 643 21.66 -8.56 10.44
CA VAL A 643 20.54 -9.26 9.79
C VAL A 643 20.72 -9.37 8.28
N VAL A 644 21.01 -8.25 7.59
CA VAL A 644 21.19 -8.25 6.13
C VAL A 644 22.48 -8.97 5.73
N ASP A 645 23.60 -8.71 6.42
CA ASP A 645 24.88 -9.41 6.20
C ASP A 645 24.66 -10.93 6.29
N HIS A 646 24.09 -11.44 7.40
CA HIS A 646 23.92 -12.88 7.61
C HIS A 646 22.94 -13.52 6.61
N PHE A 647 21.89 -12.82 6.19
CA PHE A 647 20.93 -13.34 5.22
C PHE A 647 21.51 -13.41 3.80
N LEU A 648 22.52 -12.58 3.50
CA LEU A 648 23.31 -12.66 2.26
C LEU A 648 24.48 -13.65 2.39
N GLU A 649 25.11 -13.78 3.56
CA GLU A 649 26.20 -14.75 3.82
C GLU A 649 25.70 -16.21 3.80
N ALA A 650 24.59 -16.51 4.49
CA ALA A 650 24.03 -17.86 4.58
C ALA A 650 23.59 -18.44 3.22
N GLY A 651 23.38 -17.57 2.22
CA GLY A 651 23.18 -17.97 0.83
C GLY A 651 24.31 -18.85 0.29
N ASN A 652 25.54 -18.72 0.81
CA ASN A 652 26.73 -19.44 0.35
C ASN A 652 26.83 -20.88 0.89
N GLU A 653 26.53 -21.10 2.18
CA GLU A 653 26.90 -22.30 2.95
C GLU A 653 26.25 -23.61 2.48
N SER A 654 25.15 -23.55 1.73
CA SER A 654 24.44 -24.69 1.14
C SER A 654 25.19 -25.39 -0.02
N LYS A 655 26.50 -25.63 0.17
CA LYS A 655 27.42 -26.37 -0.72
C LYS A 655 28.42 -27.27 0.06
N GLN A 656 28.28 -27.45 1.39
CA GLN A 656 29.16 -28.32 2.20
C GLN A 656 28.45 -29.47 2.95
N SER A 657 27.17 -29.71 2.68
CA SER A 657 26.36 -30.82 3.23
C SER A 657 25.81 -31.70 2.11
#